data_AF-A0A839LEP9-F1
#
_entry.id   AF-A0A839LEP9-F1
#
_cell.length_a   1.000
_cell.length_b   1.000
_cell.length_c   1.000
_cell.angle_alpha   90.00
_cell.angle_beta   90.00
_cell.angle_gamma   90.00
#
_symmetry.space_group_name_H-M   'P 1'
#
loop_
_entity.id
_entity.type
_entity.pdbx_description
1 polymer ?
#
loop_
_entity_poly.entity_id
_entity_poly.type
_entity_poly.pdbx_seq_one_letter_code
_entity_poly.pdbx_strand_id
1 'polypeptide(L)'
;MSTELSPREPSSARRLHLAVLFSDLSDSSPLAAHLEAEDYLELLARVRDCCRSAVEKHLGLVVRMQGDGLLAVFGYPQGGEDTARRATEAALELHAAVARLQAAEGQRLTPLQMHSGIHAGLTLVIEGDFERGRLDLLGEPPNIAARLCEQAEAGEVWVSQAALGPELHQFEHRPVQRLPLRGLAEPLPAVCITRRGQVLTRLAARERQGALPFIGREDELQDLRHLLAQAAAGRARTALVHGSPGLGKTRLCEALIAEARQQGWRIHRGYCDGHLHGELMQPWMQLLRACFGQPELSPQDQLPTAPDLAALLQALPPELQVDAAEWLEALRPQARPPGTEQSWRDWLPRLPALLRALGRQQPQLVFLDDWQWADQASQQILEHLLRQDEMPLMILLTNREAELGPVQNRGDFHALALGPLSLQDCRGAIAQLLPGLDPFLVERIHVQGGGNPLYIEELCHCAAQLPRGQLAQRLEEPRPTHGSWTAQELPWLRGLVEARLERLPAEHLALLKTAAVIGPHLPLWLLRRLCAGDTADTEAALANLARHDLLYPTQTPGQLRFKHGITREIVYQLVGAPQRRELHRRIAERLADAQAEAQAAEPAGESAGWQSALAYHHAHAGDWPEAALHAEQAGERAEQSAAPDRARHFYRLALDALAQCPPSAESYAAQVRLLQRLGLTCVFDPSPEDLPYFDRGSVLARRRNDPATMTLTVFWRGYVAYALGMTQAAVVHLREALQGLEQLSAAPAQEGRANAWLPMLVQAQATLGQALAAAGEYEAALNLMDSAIAIKRQHRSGARPAVGSAYALACKAAVLGDWGTFDEAAECFAEARQAIYGAGHEVEGSVLCLLALVQLWQGRWAEAQQSASQALQIAQRVRNLYVFGMSRALLSRAQWRQGAPGSASAQRALQALEDAQQWLQSRRKRLFGSLLHGWLAEAYMVQDRPAEMRHQAAQALRRAREGDLLGGPTALRALALAAARGYLLNPPERYLAQAQALARRRGSLHETALNRLCQAEVLALQGDRPAALEQLEAAEPPLRRLGMDWHLTQLQQLRTRCQGQAEGAG
;
A
#
# COMPACT_ATOMS: atom_id res chain seq x y z
N MET A 1 -3.43 -63.24 -26.38
CA MET A 1 -2.40 -62.20 -26.56
C MET A 1 -2.96 -60.92 -25.99
N SER A 2 -2.60 -60.65 -24.74
CA SER A 2 -3.01 -59.49 -23.97
C SER A 2 -1.89 -58.47 -24.08
N THR A 3 -2.09 -57.40 -24.84
CA THR A 3 -1.19 -56.23 -24.82
C THR A 3 -1.61 -55.35 -23.65
N GLU A 4 -0.80 -55.40 -22.60
CA GLU A 4 -0.87 -54.53 -21.43
C GLU A 4 -0.85 -53.07 -21.85
N LEU A 5 -1.92 -52.34 -21.51
CA LEU A 5 -1.93 -50.90 -21.42
C LEU A 5 -0.99 -50.51 -20.26
N SER A 6 0.24 -50.13 -20.56
CA SER A 6 1.07 -49.42 -19.59
C SER A 6 0.31 -48.18 -19.11
N PRO A 7 0.21 -47.93 -17.79
CA PRO A 7 -0.37 -46.70 -17.30
C PRO A 7 0.53 -45.54 -17.73
N ARG A 8 0.02 -44.63 -18.58
CA ARG A 8 0.66 -43.34 -18.81
C ARG A 8 0.75 -42.62 -17.46
N GLU A 9 1.96 -42.22 -17.08
CA GLU A 9 2.17 -41.34 -15.93
C GLU A 9 1.27 -40.10 -16.03
N PRO A 10 0.64 -39.65 -14.93
CA PRO A 10 -0.27 -38.51 -14.98
C PRO A 10 0.46 -37.24 -15.43
N SER A 11 -0.10 -36.59 -16.45
CA SER A 11 0.34 -35.29 -16.99
C SER A 11 0.62 -34.26 -15.88
N SER A 12 1.83 -33.68 -15.88
CA SER A 12 2.22 -32.72 -14.84
C SER A 12 1.36 -31.44 -14.89
N ALA A 13 0.51 -31.25 -13.90
CA ALA A 13 -0.27 -30.02 -13.75
C ALA A 13 0.67 -28.83 -13.50
N ARG A 14 0.53 -27.75 -14.28
CA ARG A 14 1.40 -26.56 -14.22
C ARG A 14 0.62 -25.33 -13.80
N ARG A 15 1.13 -24.56 -12.84
CA ARG A 15 0.58 -23.25 -12.49
C ARG A 15 1.22 -22.16 -13.36
N LEU A 16 0.40 -21.49 -14.16
CA LEU A 16 0.82 -20.44 -15.10
C LEU A 16 -0.12 -19.25 -14.98
N HIS A 17 0.38 -18.04 -15.13
CA HIS A 17 -0.47 -16.87 -15.29
C HIS A 17 -0.85 -16.74 -16.77
N LEU A 18 -2.14 -16.76 -17.06
CA LEU A 18 -2.65 -16.73 -18.43
C LEU A 18 -3.65 -15.60 -18.57
N ALA A 19 -3.63 -14.92 -19.72
CA ALA A 19 -4.77 -14.13 -20.15
C ALA A 19 -5.76 -15.06 -20.85
N VAL A 20 -7.01 -15.05 -20.39
CA VAL A 20 -8.10 -15.85 -20.91
C VAL A 20 -9.04 -14.95 -21.68
N LEU A 21 -9.27 -15.28 -22.95
CA LEU A 21 -10.25 -14.64 -23.82
C LEU A 21 -11.44 -15.57 -23.99
N PHE A 22 -12.61 -15.09 -23.58
CA PHE A 22 -13.89 -15.62 -24.04
C PHE A 22 -14.46 -14.69 -25.09
N SER A 23 -14.96 -15.25 -26.18
CA SER A 23 -15.69 -14.50 -27.20
C SER A 23 -16.83 -15.33 -27.74
N ASP A 24 -17.96 -14.70 -27.99
CA ASP A 24 -19.14 -15.38 -28.52
C ASP A 24 -19.87 -14.49 -29.54
N LEU A 25 -20.67 -15.11 -30.41
CA LEU A 25 -21.46 -14.40 -31.40
C LEU A 25 -22.71 -13.83 -30.72
N SER A 26 -22.92 -12.52 -30.83
CA SER A 26 -24.10 -11.87 -30.26
C SER A 26 -25.36 -12.32 -31.00
N ASP A 27 -26.43 -12.59 -30.23
CA ASP A 27 -27.74 -12.98 -30.77
C ASP A 27 -27.72 -14.17 -31.74
N SER A 28 -26.85 -15.16 -31.49
CA SER A 28 -26.71 -16.34 -32.34
C SER A 28 -27.92 -17.25 -32.37
N SER A 29 -28.71 -17.30 -31.29
CA SER A 29 -29.96 -18.09 -31.24
C SER A 29 -31.04 -17.54 -32.19
N PRO A 30 -31.32 -16.23 -32.20
CA PRO A 30 -32.09 -15.60 -33.28
C PRO A 30 -31.50 -15.89 -34.67
N LEU A 31 -30.19 -15.75 -34.86
CA LEU A 31 -29.55 -15.98 -36.16
C LEU A 31 -29.77 -17.41 -36.68
N ALA A 32 -29.62 -18.40 -35.81
CA ALA A 32 -29.87 -19.82 -36.11
C ALA A 32 -31.34 -20.12 -36.43
N ALA A 33 -32.29 -19.33 -35.91
CA ALA A 33 -33.72 -19.50 -36.19
C ALA A 33 -34.14 -18.93 -37.56
N HIS A 34 -33.33 -18.04 -38.15
CA HIS A 34 -33.64 -17.38 -39.43
C HIS A 34 -32.85 -17.94 -40.62
N LEU A 35 -31.90 -18.84 -40.39
CA LEU A 35 -31.07 -19.48 -41.41
C LEU A 35 -31.38 -20.98 -41.49
N GLU A 36 -31.24 -21.55 -42.68
CA GLU A 36 -31.21 -23.00 -42.84
C GLU A 36 -29.96 -23.57 -42.15
N ALA A 37 -30.02 -24.82 -41.69
CA ALA A 37 -28.97 -25.42 -40.88
C ALA A 37 -27.62 -25.49 -41.60
N GLU A 38 -27.63 -25.75 -42.91
CA GLU A 38 -26.45 -25.77 -43.77
C GLU A 38 -25.81 -24.39 -43.90
N ASP A 39 -26.61 -23.34 -44.12
CA ASP A 39 -26.13 -21.96 -44.24
C ASP A 39 -25.57 -21.46 -42.90
N TYR A 40 -26.22 -21.80 -41.79
CA TYR A 40 -25.72 -21.50 -40.45
C TYR A 40 -24.41 -22.23 -40.14
N LEU A 41 -24.26 -23.49 -40.57
CA LEU A 41 -23.03 -24.26 -40.41
C LEU A 41 -21.86 -23.63 -41.21
N GLU A 42 -22.10 -23.20 -42.45
CA GLU A 42 -21.08 -22.54 -43.28
C GLU A 42 -20.65 -21.18 -42.68
N LEU A 43 -21.61 -20.40 -42.19
CA LEU A 43 -21.34 -19.15 -41.50
C LEU A 43 -20.48 -19.37 -40.24
N LEU A 44 -20.85 -20.35 -39.40
CA LEU A 44 -20.08 -20.71 -38.21
C LEU A 44 -18.67 -21.19 -38.57
N ALA A 45 -18.48 -21.90 -39.67
CA ALA A 45 -17.15 -22.31 -40.12
C ALA A 45 -16.26 -21.09 -40.42
N ARG A 46 -16.77 -20.09 -41.14
CA ARG A 46 -16.04 -18.85 -41.46
C ARG A 46 -15.75 -18.00 -40.22
N VAL A 47 -16.69 -17.90 -39.28
CA VAL A 47 -16.47 -17.21 -38.00
C VAL A 47 -15.37 -17.92 -37.20
N ARG A 48 -15.38 -19.26 -37.13
CA ARG A 48 -14.34 -20.05 -36.45
C ARG A 48 -12.96 -19.88 -37.09
N ASP A 49 -12.88 -19.71 -38.41
CA ASP A 49 -11.61 -19.43 -39.10
C ASP A 49 -11.08 -18.02 -38.76
N CYS A 50 -11.97 -17.02 -38.69
CA CYS A 50 -11.60 -15.69 -38.16
C CYS A 50 -11.09 -15.76 -36.72
N CYS A 51 -11.79 -16.49 -35.84
CA CYS A 51 -11.36 -16.73 -34.46
C CYS A 51 -9.96 -17.34 -34.38
N ARG A 52 -9.71 -18.42 -35.14
CA ARG A 52 -8.41 -19.10 -35.15
C ARG A 52 -7.31 -18.19 -35.66
N SER A 53 -7.53 -17.54 -36.81
CA SER A 53 -6.53 -16.67 -37.42
C SER A 53 -6.16 -15.49 -36.53
N ALA A 54 -7.15 -14.86 -35.87
CA ALA A 54 -6.88 -13.73 -34.97
C ALA A 54 -6.10 -14.19 -33.73
N VAL A 55 -6.48 -15.29 -33.11
CA VAL A 55 -5.79 -15.81 -31.91
C VAL A 55 -4.37 -16.26 -32.23
N GLU A 56 -4.15 -17.04 -33.29
CA GLU A 56 -2.83 -17.56 -33.66
C GLU A 56 -1.87 -16.45 -34.08
N LYS A 57 -2.35 -15.43 -34.81
CA LYS A 57 -1.55 -14.26 -35.20
C LYS A 57 -0.99 -13.49 -34.00
N HIS A 58 -1.74 -13.45 -32.90
CA HIS A 58 -1.34 -12.83 -31.64
C HIS A 58 -0.74 -13.83 -30.64
N LEU A 59 -0.22 -14.97 -31.13
CA LEU A 59 0.46 -15.99 -30.35
C LEU A 59 -0.39 -16.57 -29.19
N GLY A 60 -1.70 -16.64 -29.39
CA GLY A 60 -2.63 -17.31 -28.49
C GLY A 60 -2.90 -18.75 -28.92
N LEU A 61 -3.44 -19.54 -28.00
CA LEU A 61 -3.89 -20.91 -28.24
C LEU A 61 -5.40 -20.99 -28.04
N VAL A 62 -6.11 -21.47 -29.07
CA VAL A 62 -7.52 -21.86 -28.95
C VAL A 62 -7.61 -23.15 -28.14
N VAL A 63 -8.21 -23.09 -26.95
CA VAL A 63 -8.35 -24.22 -26.03
C VAL A 63 -9.53 -25.11 -26.43
N ARG A 64 -10.67 -24.48 -26.69
CA ARG A 64 -11.89 -25.13 -27.19
C ARG A 64 -12.76 -24.13 -27.96
N MET A 65 -13.53 -24.66 -28.90
CA MET A 65 -14.65 -23.97 -29.54
C MET A 65 -15.89 -24.83 -29.37
N GLN A 66 -16.98 -24.25 -28.88
CA GLN A 66 -18.24 -24.96 -28.66
C GLN A 66 -19.36 -24.10 -29.22
N GLY A 67 -20.02 -24.57 -30.29
CA GLY A 67 -20.93 -23.73 -31.07
C GLY A 67 -20.18 -22.56 -31.73
N ASP A 68 -20.65 -21.36 -31.44
CA ASP A 68 -20.12 -20.03 -31.78
C ASP A 68 -19.15 -19.46 -30.74
N GLY A 69 -19.13 -20.03 -29.54
CA GLY A 69 -18.27 -19.62 -28.44
C GLY A 69 -16.81 -20.09 -28.58
N LEU A 70 -15.89 -19.18 -28.30
CA LEU A 70 -14.44 -19.35 -28.29
C LEU A 70 -13.89 -19.22 -26.87
N LEU A 71 -13.04 -20.18 -26.47
CA LEU A 71 -12.14 -20.05 -25.34
C LEU A 71 -10.69 -20.12 -25.82
N ALA A 72 -9.95 -19.03 -25.64
CA ALA A 72 -8.53 -18.93 -25.97
C ALA A 72 -7.70 -18.48 -24.78
N VAL A 73 -6.43 -18.90 -24.76
CA VAL A 73 -5.45 -18.50 -23.75
C VAL A 73 -4.21 -17.90 -24.40
N PHE A 74 -3.62 -16.93 -23.73
CA PHE A 74 -2.36 -16.31 -24.10
C PHE A 74 -1.36 -16.50 -22.95
N GLY A 75 -0.12 -16.87 -23.30
CA GLY A 75 0.92 -17.20 -22.34
C GLY A 75 1.13 -18.71 -22.11
N TYR A 76 0.76 -19.54 -23.08
CA TYR A 76 1.02 -20.99 -23.07
C TYR A 76 1.62 -21.42 -24.42
N PRO A 77 2.62 -22.33 -24.47
CA PRO A 77 3.26 -23.04 -23.35
C PRO A 77 4.27 -22.20 -22.54
N GLN A 78 4.55 -20.99 -23.03
CA GLN A 78 5.41 -19.97 -22.43
C GLN A 78 4.59 -18.69 -22.25
N GLY A 79 4.68 -18.06 -21.08
CA GLY A 79 4.03 -16.83 -20.68
C GLY A 79 4.65 -15.58 -21.32
N GLY A 80 4.32 -14.42 -20.76
CA GLY A 80 4.82 -13.13 -21.25
C GLY A 80 4.14 -11.92 -20.60
N GLU A 81 4.86 -10.79 -20.60
CA GLU A 81 4.43 -9.51 -20.00
C GLU A 81 3.19 -8.93 -20.69
N ASP A 82 3.00 -9.26 -21.96
CA ASP A 82 2.02 -8.66 -22.87
C ASP A 82 0.83 -9.58 -23.19
N THR A 83 0.63 -10.65 -22.40
CA THR A 83 -0.41 -11.66 -22.66
C THR A 83 -1.81 -11.06 -22.69
N ALA A 84 -2.12 -10.12 -21.79
CA ALA A 84 -3.41 -9.42 -21.77
C ALA A 84 -3.56 -8.42 -22.93
N ARG A 85 -2.49 -7.69 -23.29
CA ARG A 85 -2.47 -6.86 -24.51
C ARG A 85 -2.73 -7.71 -25.76
N ARG A 86 -2.02 -8.81 -25.94
CA ARG A 86 -2.20 -9.73 -27.07
C ARG A 86 -3.61 -10.30 -27.12
N ALA A 87 -4.18 -10.70 -25.98
CA ALA A 87 -5.57 -11.13 -25.90
C ALA A 87 -6.54 -10.02 -26.35
N THR A 88 -6.28 -8.78 -25.96
CA THR A 88 -7.09 -7.61 -26.31
C THR A 88 -6.96 -7.26 -27.79
N GLU A 89 -5.74 -7.32 -28.34
CA GLU A 89 -5.48 -7.11 -29.76
C GLU A 89 -6.13 -8.20 -30.63
N ALA A 90 -6.07 -9.46 -30.18
CA ALA A 90 -6.75 -10.57 -30.84
C ALA A 90 -8.26 -10.40 -30.85
N ALA A 91 -8.85 -9.94 -29.74
CA ALA A 91 -10.28 -9.64 -29.67
C ALA A 91 -10.68 -8.51 -30.63
N LEU A 92 -9.94 -7.39 -30.66
CA LEU A 92 -10.20 -6.30 -31.60
C LEU A 92 -10.08 -6.75 -33.07
N GLU A 93 -9.06 -7.55 -33.39
CA GLU A 93 -8.89 -8.09 -34.74
C GLU A 93 -10.00 -9.08 -35.12
N LEU A 94 -10.42 -9.92 -34.18
CA LEU A 94 -11.57 -10.82 -34.35
C LEU A 94 -12.85 -10.04 -34.66
N HIS A 95 -13.17 -9.02 -33.86
CA HIS A 95 -14.34 -8.17 -34.08
C HIS A 95 -14.30 -7.49 -35.46
N ALA A 96 -13.14 -6.97 -35.85
CA ALA A 96 -12.95 -6.36 -37.17
C ALA A 96 -13.07 -7.39 -38.32
N ALA A 97 -12.61 -8.62 -38.13
CA ALA A 97 -12.72 -9.69 -39.12
C ALA A 97 -14.18 -10.12 -39.32
N VAL A 98 -14.95 -10.28 -38.25
CA VAL A 98 -16.38 -10.62 -38.32
C VAL A 98 -17.19 -9.47 -38.95
N ALA A 99 -16.86 -8.21 -38.64
CA ALA A 99 -17.48 -7.05 -39.30
C ALA A 99 -17.21 -7.01 -40.82
N ARG A 100 -16.02 -7.44 -41.28
CA ARG A 100 -15.71 -7.59 -42.71
C ARG A 100 -16.51 -8.73 -43.36
N LEU A 101 -16.75 -9.83 -42.63
CA LEU A 101 -17.62 -10.91 -43.11
C LEU A 101 -19.05 -10.38 -43.33
N GLN A 102 -19.60 -9.60 -42.40
CA GLN A 102 -20.91 -8.95 -42.58
C GLN A 102 -20.95 -8.08 -43.85
N ALA A 103 -19.92 -7.28 -44.09
CA ALA A 103 -19.87 -6.39 -45.25
C ALA A 103 -19.84 -7.16 -46.59
N ALA A 104 -19.23 -8.36 -46.60
CA ALA A 104 -19.19 -9.23 -47.78
C ALA A 104 -20.52 -9.94 -48.07
N GLU A 105 -21.33 -10.23 -47.03
CA GLU A 105 -22.63 -10.91 -47.15
C GLU A 105 -23.79 -9.97 -47.55
N GLY A 106 -23.61 -8.65 -47.48
CA GLY A 106 -24.64 -7.64 -47.80
C GLY A 106 -25.76 -7.54 -46.74
N GLN A 107 -26.93 -6.99 -47.13
CA GLN A 107 -28.09 -6.80 -46.23
C GLN A 107 -28.89 -8.08 -45.93
N ARG A 108 -28.40 -9.27 -46.32
CA ARG A 108 -29.14 -10.54 -46.21
C ARG A 108 -29.14 -11.15 -44.80
N LEU A 109 -28.25 -10.69 -43.92
CA LEU A 109 -28.10 -11.18 -42.55
C LEU A 109 -28.37 -10.06 -41.54
N THR A 110 -28.92 -10.42 -40.38
CA THR A 110 -28.85 -9.57 -39.18
C THR A 110 -27.39 -9.24 -38.85
N PRO A 111 -27.08 -8.09 -38.21
CA PRO A 111 -25.70 -7.66 -37.99
C PRO A 111 -24.89 -8.71 -37.20
N LEU A 112 -23.86 -9.28 -37.84
CA LEU A 112 -22.92 -10.19 -37.19
C LEU A 112 -21.98 -9.40 -36.31
N GLN A 113 -22.16 -9.53 -34.99
CA GLN A 113 -21.34 -8.88 -33.99
C GLN A 113 -20.83 -9.90 -32.99
N MET A 114 -19.60 -9.71 -32.53
CA MET A 114 -19.02 -10.48 -31.44
C MET A 114 -19.15 -9.70 -30.15
N HIS A 115 -19.13 -10.39 -29.02
CA HIS A 115 -18.90 -9.80 -27.73
C HIS A 115 -17.82 -10.61 -27.01
N SER A 116 -16.96 -9.94 -26.23
CA SER A 116 -15.77 -10.58 -25.65
C SER A 116 -15.49 -10.13 -24.23
N GLY A 117 -14.96 -11.07 -23.43
CA GLY A 117 -14.49 -10.84 -22.06
C GLY A 117 -13.06 -11.34 -21.87
N ILE A 118 -12.21 -10.50 -21.28
CA ILE A 118 -10.79 -10.81 -21.05
C ILE A 118 -10.41 -10.58 -19.58
N HIS A 119 -9.77 -11.58 -19.00
CA HIS A 119 -9.15 -11.48 -17.69
C HIS A 119 -7.84 -12.25 -17.64
N ALA A 120 -6.91 -11.84 -16.77
CA ALA A 120 -5.62 -12.51 -16.60
C ALA A 120 -5.38 -12.85 -15.14
N GLY A 121 -4.87 -14.05 -14.87
CA GLY A 121 -4.58 -14.49 -13.52
C GLY A 121 -3.91 -15.87 -13.45
N LEU A 122 -3.55 -16.29 -12.23
CA LEU A 122 -2.92 -17.58 -11.98
C LEU A 122 -3.91 -18.73 -12.20
N THR A 123 -3.59 -19.60 -13.14
CA THR A 123 -4.41 -20.73 -13.59
C THR A 123 -3.60 -22.03 -13.48
N LEU A 124 -4.22 -23.08 -12.94
CA LEU A 124 -3.67 -24.43 -13.00
C LEU A 124 -4.07 -25.05 -14.34
N VAL A 125 -3.07 -25.39 -15.14
CA VAL A 125 -3.21 -25.96 -16.48
C VAL A 125 -2.88 -27.44 -16.41
N ILE A 126 -3.79 -28.26 -16.93
CA ILE A 126 -3.62 -29.70 -17.10
C ILE A 126 -3.83 -30.00 -18.59
N GLU A 127 -3.13 -30.99 -19.13
CA GLU A 127 -3.45 -31.48 -20.47
C GLU A 127 -4.90 -31.96 -20.50
N GLY A 128 -5.67 -31.47 -21.49
CA GLY A 128 -7.08 -31.80 -21.60
C GLY A 128 -7.32 -33.12 -22.34
N ASP A 129 -8.59 -33.48 -22.50
CA ASP A 129 -9.08 -34.63 -23.24
C ASP A 129 -10.21 -34.22 -24.21
N PHE A 130 -10.87 -35.20 -24.82
CA PHE A 130 -11.98 -34.95 -25.75
C PHE A 130 -13.14 -34.15 -25.14
N GLU A 131 -13.39 -34.25 -23.83
CA GLU A 131 -14.49 -33.54 -23.15
C GLU A 131 -14.05 -32.14 -22.68
N ARG A 132 -12.78 -31.97 -22.34
CA ARG A 132 -12.25 -30.75 -21.71
C ARG A 132 -11.56 -29.79 -22.69
N GLY A 133 -11.27 -30.25 -23.91
CA GLY A 133 -10.54 -29.48 -24.93
C GLY A 133 -9.04 -29.71 -24.87
N ARG A 134 -8.24 -28.84 -25.48
CA ARG A 134 -6.76 -29.01 -25.52
C ARG A 134 -6.12 -28.88 -24.13
N LEU A 135 -6.71 -28.08 -23.24
CA LEU A 135 -6.23 -27.81 -21.89
C LEU A 135 -7.42 -27.74 -20.92
N ASP A 136 -7.26 -28.30 -19.72
CA ASP A 136 -8.17 -28.07 -18.59
C ASP A 136 -7.64 -26.91 -17.74
N LEU A 137 -8.46 -25.87 -17.57
CA LEU A 137 -8.09 -24.60 -16.93
C LEU A 137 -8.82 -24.46 -15.59
N LEU A 138 -8.10 -24.62 -14.50
CA LEU A 138 -8.65 -24.51 -13.15
C LEU A 138 -8.18 -23.22 -12.47
N GLY A 139 -9.12 -22.40 -12.01
CA GLY A 139 -8.84 -21.15 -11.30
C GLY A 139 -9.95 -20.12 -11.45
N GLU A 140 -9.73 -18.96 -10.84
CA GLU A 140 -10.59 -17.79 -11.00
C GLU A 140 -10.62 -17.21 -12.43
N PRO A 141 -9.49 -17.15 -13.18
CA PRO A 141 -9.46 -16.42 -14.45
C PRO A 141 -10.43 -16.84 -15.55
N PRO A 142 -10.60 -18.14 -15.88
CA PRO A 142 -11.58 -18.53 -16.89
C PRO A 142 -13.01 -18.17 -16.47
N ASN A 143 -13.32 -18.22 -15.16
CA ASN A 143 -14.64 -17.85 -14.66
C ASN A 143 -14.90 -16.34 -14.76
N ILE A 144 -13.91 -15.48 -14.48
CA ILE A 144 -14.07 -14.03 -14.63
C ILE A 144 -14.17 -13.65 -16.11
N ALA A 145 -13.30 -14.17 -16.98
CA ALA A 145 -13.32 -13.85 -18.41
C ALA A 145 -14.66 -14.22 -19.05
N ALA A 146 -15.22 -15.39 -18.72
CA ALA A 146 -16.56 -15.80 -19.16
C ALA A 146 -17.64 -14.82 -18.69
N ARG A 147 -17.63 -14.41 -17.41
CA ARG A 147 -18.61 -13.45 -16.87
C ARG A 147 -18.49 -12.06 -17.45
N LEU A 148 -17.27 -11.61 -17.78
CA LEU A 148 -17.07 -10.36 -18.51
C LEU A 148 -17.65 -10.44 -19.91
N CYS A 149 -17.53 -11.59 -20.57
CA CYS A 149 -18.15 -11.85 -21.86
C CYS A 149 -19.68 -11.80 -21.73
N GLU A 150 -20.26 -12.48 -20.74
CA GLU A 150 -21.71 -12.47 -20.48
C GLU A 150 -22.29 -11.07 -20.18
N GLN A 151 -21.47 -10.14 -19.67
CA GLN A 151 -21.87 -8.75 -19.43
C GLN A 151 -21.68 -7.83 -20.65
N ALA A 152 -20.92 -8.28 -21.67
CA ALA A 152 -20.60 -7.47 -22.83
C ALA A 152 -21.79 -7.38 -23.78
N GLU A 153 -22.15 -6.16 -24.20
CA GLU A 153 -23.14 -5.96 -25.26
C GLU A 153 -22.54 -6.28 -26.65
N ALA A 154 -23.38 -6.33 -27.67
CA ALA A 154 -22.95 -6.63 -29.03
C ALA A 154 -21.90 -5.63 -29.56
N GLY A 155 -20.75 -6.15 -29.99
CA GLY A 155 -19.59 -5.37 -30.42
C GLY A 155 -18.67 -4.89 -29.30
N GLU A 156 -18.94 -5.22 -28.03
CA GLU A 156 -18.11 -4.79 -26.90
C GLU A 156 -17.00 -5.78 -26.55
N VAL A 157 -15.84 -5.22 -26.18
CA VAL A 157 -14.70 -5.97 -25.63
C VAL A 157 -14.45 -5.47 -24.21
N TRP A 158 -14.86 -6.27 -23.23
CA TRP A 158 -14.65 -5.97 -21.82
C TRP A 158 -13.37 -6.62 -21.31
N VAL A 159 -12.53 -5.81 -20.67
CA VAL A 159 -11.26 -6.26 -20.10
C VAL A 159 -11.19 -5.82 -18.66
N SER A 160 -10.86 -6.74 -17.75
CA SER A 160 -10.64 -6.34 -16.36
C SER A 160 -9.47 -5.35 -16.27
N GLN A 161 -9.57 -4.33 -15.42
CA GLN A 161 -8.51 -3.34 -15.25
C GLN A 161 -7.19 -4.01 -14.79
N ALA A 162 -7.31 -5.05 -13.97
CA ALA A 162 -6.19 -5.84 -13.47
C ALA A 162 -5.39 -6.56 -14.58
N ALA A 163 -6.03 -6.97 -15.67
CA ALA A 163 -5.37 -7.68 -16.75
C ALA A 163 -4.46 -6.78 -17.58
N LEU A 164 -4.94 -5.60 -18.00
CA LEU A 164 -4.15 -4.64 -18.78
C LEU A 164 -3.23 -3.79 -17.90
N GLY A 165 -3.64 -3.48 -16.67
CA GLY A 165 -2.87 -2.65 -15.73
C GLY A 165 -2.34 -1.37 -16.41
N PRO A 166 -1.02 -1.16 -16.46
CA PRO A 166 -0.45 0.00 -17.11
C PRO A 166 -0.50 -0.05 -18.63
N GLU A 167 -0.72 -1.20 -19.30
CA GLU A 167 -0.83 -1.30 -20.77
C GLU A 167 -2.13 -0.71 -21.30
N LEU A 168 -3.07 -0.35 -20.42
CA LEU A 168 -4.34 0.27 -20.78
C LEU A 168 -4.18 1.52 -21.67
N HIS A 169 -3.07 2.26 -21.52
CA HIS A 169 -2.77 3.45 -22.34
C HIS A 169 -2.59 3.15 -23.84
N GLN A 170 -2.33 1.90 -24.21
CA GLN A 170 -2.18 1.47 -25.61
C GLN A 170 -3.54 1.33 -26.30
N PHE A 171 -4.64 1.52 -25.57
CA PHE A 171 -6.01 1.36 -26.05
C PHE A 171 -6.85 2.60 -25.76
N GLU A 172 -7.78 2.90 -26.65
CA GLU A 172 -8.88 3.80 -26.33
C GLU A 172 -9.98 3.01 -25.64
N HIS A 173 -10.51 3.57 -24.57
CA HIS A 173 -11.45 2.88 -23.70
C HIS A 173 -12.45 3.85 -23.08
N ARG A 174 -13.63 3.33 -22.72
CA ARG A 174 -14.61 4.06 -21.91
C ARG A 174 -14.07 4.21 -20.46
N PRO A 175 -14.63 5.13 -19.64
CA PRO A 175 -14.28 5.23 -18.23
C PRO A 175 -14.42 3.88 -17.50
N VAL A 176 -13.54 3.63 -16.53
CA VAL A 176 -13.55 2.39 -15.72
C VAL A 176 -14.90 2.24 -15.02
N GLN A 177 -15.51 1.06 -15.13
CA GLN A 177 -16.75 0.72 -14.44
C GLN A 177 -16.51 -0.40 -13.42
N ARG A 178 -17.29 -0.42 -12.34
CA ARG A 178 -17.23 -1.50 -11.33
C ARG A 178 -18.41 -2.44 -11.56
N LEU A 179 -18.15 -3.58 -12.20
CA LEU A 179 -19.17 -4.53 -12.60
C LEU A 179 -19.45 -5.55 -11.48
N PRO A 180 -20.68 -5.68 -10.99
CA PRO A 180 -21.05 -6.72 -10.04
C PRO A 180 -21.12 -8.08 -10.76
N LEU A 181 -20.10 -8.93 -10.58
CA LEU A 181 -20.09 -10.27 -11.17
C LEU A 181 -20.50 -11.31 -10.13
N ARG A 182 -21.36 -12.25 -10.52
CA ARG A 182 -21.85 -13.33 -9.65
C ARG A 182 -20.70 -14.09 -8.98
N GLY A 183 -20.71 -14.24 -7.67
CA GLY A 183 -19.71 -15.03 -6.94
C GLY A 183 -18.43 -14.26 -6.56
N LEU A 184 -18.32 -12.97 -6.91
CA LEU A 184 -17.33 -12.07 -6.32
C LEU A 184 -17.97 -11.29 -5.16
N ALA A 185 -17.23 -11.13 -4.06
CA ALA A 185 -17.70 -10.39 -2.89
C ALA A 185 -17.72 -8.86 -3.13
N GLU A 186 -16.86 -8.37 -4.03
CA GLU A 186 -16.76 -6.96 -4.40
C GLU A 186 -16.90 -6.79 -5.93
N PRO A 187 -17.50 -5.69 -6.41
CA PRO A 187 -17.59 -5.39 -7.84
C PRO A 187 -16.21 -5.25 -8.51
N LEU A 188 -16.03 -5.89 -9.68
CA LEU A 188 -14.78 -5.95 -10.42
C LEU A 188 -14.58 -4.68 -11.28
N PRO A 189 -13.47 -3.93 -11.12
CA PRO A 189 -13.11 -2.85 -12.02
C PRO A 189 -12.76 -3.38 -13.42
N ALA A 190 -13.49 -2.93 -14.44
CA ALA A 190 -13.30 -3.32 -15.82
C ALA A 190 -13.47 -2.12 -16.78
N VAL A 191 -12.96 -2.26 -17.99
CA VAL A 191 -13.00 -1.25 -19.05
C VAL A 191 -13.53 -1.87 -20.34
N CYS A 192 -14.33 -1.10 -21.06
CA CYS A 192 -14.73 -1.43 -22.42
C CYS A 192 -13.70 -0.82 -23.39
N ILE A 193 -12.97 -1.68 -24.10
CA ILE A 193 -11.98 -1.29 -25.10
C ILE A 193 -12.69 -1.01 -26.43
N THR A 194 -12.37 0.11 -27.08
CA THR A 194 -12.99 0.50 -28.35
C THR A 194 -12.04 0.35 -29.54
N ARG A 195 -10.77 0.73 -29.40
CA ARG A 195 -9.74 0.60 -30.43
C ARG A 195 -8.32 0.71 -29.87
N ARG A 196 -7.31 0.54 -30.73
CA ARG A 196 -5.90 0.84 -30.40
C ARG A 196 -5.70 2.35 -30.26
N GLY A 197 -4.90 2.76 -29.27
CA GLY A 197 -4.58 4.17 -28.97
C GLY A 197 -3.49 4.73 -29.88
N GLN A 198 -3.47 6.07 -30.03
CA GLN A 198 -2.53 6.80 -30.90
C GLN A 198 -1.17 7.13 -30.23
N VAL A 199 -0.98 6.78 -28.96
CA VAL A 199 0.19 7.23 -28.17
C VAL A 199 1.25 6.13 -28.12
N LEU A 200 2.42 6.42 -28.68
CA LEU A 200 3.51 5.46 -28.88
C LEU A 200 4.28 5.07 -27.61
N THR A 201 4.17 5.82 -26.51
CA THR A 201 4.90 5.50 -25.26
C THR A 201 4.05 5.63 -24.00
N ARG A 202 4.31 4.72 -23.03
CA ARG A 202 3.72 4.71 -21.67
C ARG A 202 3.86 6.05 -20.96
N LEU A 203 4.93 6.78 -21.22
CA LEU A 203 5.22 8.06 -20.56
C LEU A 203 4.39 9.21 -21.15
N ALA A 204 4.27 9.31 -22.47
CA ALA A 204 3.50 10.37 -23.13
C ALA A 204 1.99 10.27 -22.80
N ALA A 205 1.48 9.05 -22.62
CA ALA A 205 0.10 8.84 -22.16
C ALA A 205 -0.09 9.26 -20.68
N ARG A 206 0.91 8.97 -19.83
CA ARG A 206 0.89 9.36 -18.41
C ARG A 206 1.07 10.87 -18.20
N GLU A 207 1.86 11.57 -19.01
CA GLU A 207 1.99 13.03 -18.95
C GLU A 207 0.67 13.74 -19.22
N ARG A 208 -0.16 13.21 -20.14
CA ARG A 208 -1.53 13.69 -20.38
C ARG A 208 -2.51 13.37 -19.25
N GLN A 209 -2.22 12.35 -18.43
CA GLN A 209 -3.06 11.91 -17.31
C GLN A 209 -2.58 12.45 -15.94
N GLY A 210 -1.60 13.36 -15.91
CA GLY A 210 -1.04 13.92 -14.68
C GLY A 210 0.03 13.04 -14.07
N ALA A 211 1.14 12.85 -14.79
CA ALA A 211 2.29 12.07 -14.32
C ALA A 211 2.85 12.58 -12.98
N LEU A 212 3.39 11.65 -12.20
CA LEU A 212 4.20 11.94 -11.01
C LEU A 212 5.27 13.01 -11.30
N PRO A 213 5.49 13.98 -10.41
CA PRO A 213 6.65 14.87 -10.52
C PRO A 213 7.94 14.06 -10.61
N PHE A 214 8.93 14.58 -11.32
CA PHE A 214 10.27 14.01 -11.32
C PHE A 214 10.87 14.16 -9.91
N ILE A 215 11.13 13.05 -9.21
CA ILE A 215 11.53 13.04 -7.80
C ILE A 215 12.79 12.21 -7.63
N GLY A 216 13.75 12.77 -6.88
CA GLY A 216 15.10 12.23 -6.77
C GLY A 216 15.88 12.42 -8.08
N ARG A 217 17.12 11.96 -8.10
CA ARG A 217 18.02 11.98 -9.27
C ARG A 217 18.52 13.36 -9.72
N GLU A 218 18.58 14.32 -8.80
CA GLU A 218 19.05 15.66 -9.16
C GLU A 218 20.53 15.65 -9.55
N ASP A 219 21.35 14.84 -8.87
CA ASP A 219 22.78 14.68 -9.19
C ASP A 219 22.94 14.07 -10.59
N GLU A 220 22.24 12.98 -10.89
CA GLU A 220 22.30 12.33 -12.20
C GLU A 220 21.75 13.21 -13.33
N LEU A 221 20.69 13.99 -13.08
CA LEU A 221 20.17 14.94 -14.06
C LEU A 221 21.15 16.09 -14.28
N GLN A 222 21.85 16.54 -13.24
CA GLN A 222 22.87 17.58 -13.33
C GLN A 222 24.07 17.13 -14.19
N ASP A 223 24.48 15.87 -14.09
CA ASP A 223 25.53 15.31 -14.95
C ASP A 223 25.11 15.33 -16.44
N LEU A 224 23.87 14.92 -16.74
CA LEU A 224 23.33 14.97 -18.09
C LEU A 224 23.20 16.41 -18.62
N ARG A 225 22.81 17.37 -17.77
CA ARG A 225 22.79 18.80 -18.12
C ARG A 225 24.19 19.31 -18.48
N HIS A 226 25.21 18.87 -17.76
CA HIS A 226 26.59 19.23 -18.07
C HIS A 226 27.02 18.73 -19.46
N LEU A 227 26.66 17.50 -19.82
CA LEU A 227 26.91 16.94 -21.14
C LEU A 227 26.13 17.67 -22.24
N LEU A 228 24.85 18.00 -21.99
CA LEU A 228 24.01 18.77 -22.92
C LEU A 228 24.64 20.15 -23.20
N ALA A 229 25.14 20.85 -22.18
CA ALA A 229 25.81 22.13 -22.33
C ALA A 229 27.13 22.04 -23.13
N GLN A 230 27.91 20.97 -22.94
CA GLN A 230 29.11 20.72 -23.74
C GLN A 230 28.77 20.42 -25.21
N ALA A 231 27.67 19.71 -25.45
CA ALA A 231 27.17 19.43 -26.79
C ALA A 231 26.63 20.69 -27.50
N ALA A 232 25.97 21.60 -26.79
CA ALA A 232 25.59 22.91 -27.32
C ALA A 232 26.81 23.71 -27.81
N ALA A 233 27.97 23.55 -27.17
CA ALA A 233 29.23 24.20 -27.54
C ALA A 233 29.93 23.57 -28.76
N GLY A 234 29.27 22.64 -29.48
CA GLY A 234 29.75 22.06 -30.73
C GLY A 234 30.60 20.79 -30.59
N ARG A 235 30.67 20.21 -29.39
CA ARG A 235 31.38 18.94 -29.14
C ARG A 235 30.38 17.79 -29.03
N ALA A 236 30.41 16.81 -29.93
CA ALA A 236 29.51 15.68 -29.82
C ALA A 236 29.65 14.99 -28.44
N ARG A 237 28.51 14.61 -27.84
CA ARG A 237 28.47 13.91 -26.55
C ARG A 237 27.56 12.69 -26.61
N THR A 238 28.02 11.63 -25.97
CA THR A 238 27.25 10.40 -25.86
C THR A 238 27.08 10.05 -24.40
N ALA A 239 25.84 10.00 -23.95
CA ALA A 239 25.47 9.59 -22.61
C ALA A 239 24.75 8.24 -22.67
N LEU A 240 25.24 7.25 -21.93
CA LEU A 240 24.52 6.02 -21.67
C LEU A 240 23.93 6.06 -20.28
N VAL A 241 22.60 6.02 -20.17
CA VAL A 241 21.92 5.79 -18.89
C VAL A 241 21.64 4.29 -18.77
N HIS A 242 22.29 3.63 -17.82
CA HIS A 242 22.14 2.18 -17.63
C HIS A 242 21.68 1.79 -16.24
N GLY A 243 21.10 0.60 -16.13
CA GLY A 243 20.56 0.08 -14.88
C GLY A 243 19.40 -0.88 -15.10
N SER A 244 19.03 -1.59 -14.04
CA SER A 244 17.95 -2.56 -14.06
C SER A 244 16.61 -2.01 -14.59
N PRO A 245 15.72 -2.86 -15.10
CA PRO A 245 14.37 -2.45 -15.51
C PRO A 245 13.59 -1.76 -14.38
N GLY A 246 12.88 -0.69 -14.70
CA GLY A 246 12.04 0.06 -13.75
C GLY A 246 12.75 1.14 -12.92
N LEU A 247 14.09 1.27 -13.01
CA LEU A 247 14.86 2.30 -12.27
C LEU A 247 14.67 3.74 -12.75
N GLY A 248 13.84 3.97 -13.77
CA GLY A 248 13.53 5.32 -14.26
C GLY A 248 14.50 5.87 -15.32
N LYS A 249 15.27 5.01 -16.02
CA LYS A 249 16.20 5.42 -17.10
C LYS A 249 15.54 6.36 -18.12
N THR A 250 14.44 5.91 -18.73
CA THR A 250 13.66 6.71 -19.69
C THR A 250 13.11 7.98 -19.04
N ARG A 251 12.68 7.94 -17.77
CA ARG A 251 12.13 9.11 -17.06
C ARG A 251 13.19 10.19 -16.85
N LEU A 252 14.41 9.81 -16.46
CA LEU A 252 15.55 10.73 -16.35
C LEU A 252 15.88 11.36 -17.70
N CYS A 253 15.94 10.54 -18.76
CA CYS A 253 16.19 11.04 -20.12
C CYS A 253 15.11 12.03 -20.57
N GLU A 254 13.85 11.76 -20.25
CA GLU A 254 12.72 12.60 -20.63
C GLU A 254 12.69 13.92 -19.86
N ALA A 255 13.13 13.94 -18.59
CA ALA A 255 13.34 15.18 -17.85
C ALA A 255 14.36 16.08 -18.55
N LEU A 256 15.50 15.52 -18.98
CA LEU A 256 16.50 16.24 -19.77
C LEU A 256 15.96 16.70 -21.14
N ILE A 257 15.23 15.83 -21.85
CA ILE A 257 14.65 16.16 -23.17
C ILE A 257 13.65 17.31 -23.06
N ALA A 258 12.86 17.38 -21.99
CA ALA A 258 11.95 18.48 -21.73
C ALA A 258 12.71 19.82 -21.58
N GLU A 259 13.83 19.82 -20.84
CA GLU A 259 14.70 20.99 -20.71
C GLU A 259 15.38 21.36 -22.04
N ALA A 260 15.90 20.37 -22.78
CA ALA A 260 16.54 20.58 -24.08
C ALA A 260 15.58 21.22 -25.10
N ARG A 261 14.31 20.81 -25.13
CA ARG A 261 13.29 21.44 -25.98
C ARG A 261 13.10 22.92 -25.65
N GLN A 262 13.05 23.28 -24.37
CA GLN A 262 12.94 24.67 -23.94
C GLN A 262 14.17 25.50 -24.34
N GLN A 263 15.33 24.86 -24.45
CA GLN A 263 16.59 25.46 -24.93
C GLN A 263 16.73 25.46 -26.46
N GLY A 264 15.70 25.04 -27.22
CA GLY A 264 15.69 25.10 -28.68
C GLY A 264 16.34 23.90 -29.40
N TRP A 265 16.57 22.79 -28.71
CA TRP A 265 17.10 21.57 -29.34
C TRP A 265 16.07 20.87 -30.22
N ARG A 266 16.51 20.33 -31.36
CA ARG A 266 15.71 19.35 -32.12
C ARG A 266 15.82 18.00 -31.43
N ILE A 267 14.68 17.37 -31.13
CA ILE A 267 14.64 16.06 -30.48
C ILE A 267 14.25 14.99 -31.49
N HIS A 268 15.09 13.97 -31.62
CA HIS A 268 14.83 12.77 -32.39
C HIS A 268 14.70 11.58 -31.46
N ARG A 269 13.75 10.68 -31.74
CA ARG A 269 13.45 9.53 -30.88
C ARG A 269 13.49 8.23 -31.69
N GLY A 270 14.16 7.23 -31.15
CA GLY A 270 14.13 5.85 -31.62
C GLY A 270 14.01 4.89 -30.44
N TYR A 271 13.29 3.80 -30.61
CA TYR A 271 13.23 2.70 -29.64
C TYR A 271 13.53 1.37 -30.33
N CYS A 272 14.12 0.45 -29.58
CA CYS A 272 14.41 -0.90 -30.06
C CYS A 272 13.41 -1.89 -29.46
N ASP A 273 12.79 -2.72 -30.30
CA ASP A 273 11.84 -3.74 -29.88
C ASP A 273 12.46 -5.16 -29.96
N GLY A 274 12.25 -5.97 -28.92
CA GLY A 274 12.88 -7.29 -28.78
C GLY A 274 12.14 -8.45 -29.46
N HIS A 275 11.11 -8.19 -30.26
CA HIS A 275 10.30 -9.25 -30.90
C HIS A 275 10.94 -9.81 -32.18
N LEU A 276 10.63 -11.08 -32.50
CA LEU A 276 11.10 -11.83 -33.69
C LEU A 276 10.75 -11.21 -35.06
N HIS A 277 10.05 -10.06 -35.11
CA HIS A 277 9.60 -9.38 -36.32
C HIS A 277 9.95 -7.87 -36.35
N GLY A 278 10.97 -7.44 -35.61
CA GLY A 278 11.43 -6.04 -35.62
C GLY A 278 11.83 -5.55 -37.02
N GLU A 279 11.48 -4.31 -37.35
CA GLU A 279 11.96 -3.63 -38.57
C GLU A 279 13.48 -3.49 -38.52
N LEU A 280 14.19 -3.82 -39.59
CA LEU A 280 15.63 -3.57 -39.69
C LEU A 280 15.90 -2.08 -39.50
N MET A 281 16.89 -1.72 -38.69
CA MET A 281 17.20 -0.32 -38.36
C MET A 281 16.05 0.47 -37.72
N GLN A 282 15.10 -0.20 -37.07
CA GLN A 282 13.92 0.40 -36.44
C GLN A 282 14.13 1.79 -35.79
N PRO A 283 15.09 1.99 -34.86
CA PRO A 283 15.25 3.30 -34.20
C PRO A 283 15.63 4.41 -35.18
N TRP A 284 16.39 4.09 -36.22
CA TRP A 284 16.81 5.05 -37.25
C TRP A 284 15.68 5.35 -38.23
N MET A 285 14.88 4.34 -38.60
CA MET A 285 13.71 4.53 -39.47
C MET A 285 12.66 5.41 -38.81
N GLN A 286 12.47 5.28 -37.49
CA GLN A 286 11.61 6.16 -36.70
C GLN A 286 12.12 7.61 -36.70
N LEU A 287 13.43 7.81 -36.53
CA LEU A 287 14.06 9.12 -36.65
C LEU A 287 13.83 9.74 -38.02
N LEU A 288 14.06 8.98 -39.10
CA LEU A 288 13.87 9.46 -40.46
C LEU A 288 12.41 9.86 -40.72
N ARG A 289 11.45 9.03 -40.30
CA ARG A 289 10.02 9.37 -40.38
C ARG A 289 9.70 10.64 -39.61
N ALA A 290 10.26 10.84 -38.42
CA ALA A 290 10.09 12.07 -37.65
C ALA A 290 10.74 13.31 -38.29
N CYS A 291 11.82 13.14 -39.06
CA CYS A 291 12.47 14.24 -39.78
C CYS A 291 11.64 14.76 -40.95
N PHE A 292 10.88 13.88 -41.63
CA PHE A 292 10.19 14.19 -42.88
C PHE A 292 8.65 14.15 -42.80
N GLY A 293 8.05 13.69 -41.69
CA GLY A 293 6.61 13.65 -41.47
C GLY A 293 6.01 14.96 -40.91
N GLN A 294 4.71 15.18 -41.09
CA GLN A 294 4.00 16.34 -40.52
C GLN A 294 3.54 16.08 -39.07
N PRO A 295 3.73 17.04 -38.14
CA PRO A 295 3.53 16.82 -36.70
C PRO A 295 2.06 16.68 -36.25
N GLU A 296 1.07 16.89 -37.12
CA GLU A 296 -0.36 17.00 -36.78
C GLU A 296 -1.23 15.78 -37.20
N LEU A 297 -0.65 14.77 -37.87
CA LEU A 297 -1.38 13.61 -38.44
C LEU A 297 -0.96 12.26 -37.82
N SER A 298 -1.78 11.22 -37.98
CA SER A 298 -1.56 9.89 -37.38
C SER A 298 -0.38 9.12 -38.05
N PRO A 299 0.33 8.21 -37.34
CA PRO A 299 1.50 7.49 -37.87
C PRO A 299 1.25 6.62 -39.12
N GLN A 300 -0.01 6.26 -39.38
CA GLN A 300 -0.39 5.49 -40.57
C GLN A 300 -0.71 6.40 -41.78
N ASP A 301 -0.89 7.70 -41.55
CA ASP A 301 -1.23 8.72 -42.56
C ASP A 301 -0.04 9.66 -42.86
N GLN A 302 1.18 9.27 -42.45
CA GLN A 302 2.31 10.18 -42.16
C GLN A 302 3.46 10.21 -43.19
N LEU A 303 3.27 9.69 -44.41
CA LEU A 303 4.30 9.83 -45.44
C LEU A 303 4.17 11.20 -46.13
N PRO A 304 5.24 12.02 -46.22
CA PRO A 304 5.22 13.23 -47.04
C PRO A 304 4.86 12.86 -48.49
N THR A 305 4.22 13.77 -49.22
CA THR A 305 4.04 13.53 -50.65
C THR A 305 5.39 13.59 -51.37
N ALA A 306 5.55 12.89 -52.50
CA ALA A 306 6.81 12.91 -53.27
C ALA A 306 7.31 14.34 -53.59
N PRO A 307 6.45 15.31 -53.95
CA PRO A 307 6.84 16.71 -54.11
C PRO A 307 7.37 17.37 -52.82
N ASP A 308 6.72 17.14 -51.68
CA ASP A 308 7.12 17.72 -50.39
C ASP A 308 8.49 17.20 -49.96
N LEU A 309 8.72 15.90 -50.13
CA LEU A 309 9.99 15.27 -49.82
C LEU A 309 11.10 15.74 -50.77
N ALA A 310 10.82 15.88 -52.06
CA ALA A 310 11.78 16.40 -53.03
C ALA A 310 12.23 17.84 -52.69
N ALA A 311 11.31 18.70 -52.26
CA ALA A 311 11.62 20.06 -51.82
C ALA A 311 12.49 20.08 -50.55
N LEU A 312 12.21 19.20 -49.58
CA LEU A 312 13.03 19.05 -48.37
C LEU A 312 14.44 18.52 -48.67
N LEU A 313 14.56 17.56 -49.59
CA LEU A 313 15.85 16.98 -49.98
C LEU A 313 16.73 17.98 -50.76
N GLN A 314 16.15 18.87 -51.56
CA GLN A 314 16.89 19.93 -52.27
C GLN A 314 17.58 20.93 -51.32
N ALA A 315 17.05 21.12 -50.11
CA ALA A 315 17.64 21.98 -49.09
C ALA A 315 18.81 21.32 -48.32
N LEU A 316 19.10 20.03 -48.59
CA LEU A 316 20.15 19.25 -47.94
C LEU A 316 21.43 19.16 -48.81
N PRO A 317 22.59 18.81 -48.21
CA PRO A 317 23.85 18.61 -48.95
C PRO A 317 23.72 17.67 -50.16
N PRO A 318 24.56 17.83 -51.21
CA PRO A 318 24.49 17.04 -52.44
C PRO A 318 24.54 15.52 -52.22
N GLU A 319 25.24 15.06 -51.17
CA GLU A 319 25.32 13.64 -50.80
C GLU A 319 23.97 13.03 -50.35
N LEU A 320 22.96 13.86 -50.08
CA LEU A 320 21.61 13.46 -49.65
C LEU A 320 20.54 13.71 -50.73
N GLN A 321 20.91 14.29 -51.87
CA GLN A 321 20.01 14.58 -52.99
C GLN A 321 19.79 13.34 -53.87
N VAL A 322 19.25 12.29 -53.25
CA VAL A 322 18.83 11.04 -53.89
C VAL A 322 17.38 11.16 -54.40
N ASP A 323 16.92 10.20 -55.22
CA ASP A 323 15.54 10.21 -55.73
C ASP A 323 14.53 10.18 -54.56
N ALA A 324 13.57 11.10 -54.57
CA ALA A 324 12.51 11.18 -53.56
C ALA A 324 11.67 9.88 -53.51
N ALA A 325 11.58 9.14 -54.63
CA ALA A 325 10.93 7.84 -54.67
C ALA A 325 11.66 6.78 -53.82
N GLU A 326 13.01 6.82 -53.79
CA GLU A 326 13.84 5.91 -52.97
C GLU A 326 13.64 6.19 -51.48
N TRP A 327 13.57 7.46 -51.09
CA TRP A 327 13.29 7.86 -49.71
C TRP A 327 11.86 7.50 -49.28
N LEU A 328 10.85 7.70 -50.14
CA LEU A 328 9.47 7.34 -49.83
C LEU A 328 9.28 5.84 -49.64
N GLU A 329 9.94 5.03 -50.46
CA GLU A 329 9.86 3.58 -50.33
C GLU A 329 10.54 3.10 -49.04
N ALA A 330 11.69 3.70 -48.68
CA ALA A 330 12.35 3.40 -47.42
C ALA A 330 11.50 3.79 -46.19
N LEU A 331 10.73 4.88 -46.24
CA LEU A 331 9.94 5.36 -45.10
C LEU A 331 8.64 4.58 -44.86
N ARG A 332 8.20 3.70 -45.78
CA ARG A 332 6.92 2.97 -45.69
C ARG A 332 6.88 1.96 -44.52
N PRO A 333 5.86 2.02 -43.63
CA PRO A 333 5.67 1.01 -42.59
C PRO A 333 5.46 -0.38 -43.21
N GLN A 334 6.18 -1.40 -42.73
CA GLN A 334 6.08 -2.79 -43.21
C GLN A 334 6.41 -2.99 -44.71
N ALA A 335 7.17 -2.08 -45.33
CA ALA A 335 7.81 -2.41 -46.60
C ALA A 335 8.55 -3.75 -46.44
N ARG A 336 8.31 -4.72 -47.33
CA ARG A 336 9.13 -5.94 -47.37
C ARG A 336 10.59 -5.50 -47.34
N PRO A 337 11.47 -6.12 -46.53
CA PRO A 337 12.87 -5.69 -46.48
C PRO A 337 13.38 -5.65 -47.92
N PRO A 338 13.89 -4.51 -48.43
CA PRO A 338 14.63 -4.53 -49.68
C PRO A 338 15.76 -5.55 -49.48
N GLY A 339 15.60 -6.70 -50.12
CA GLY A 339 16.47 -7.85 -49.91
C GLY A 339 17.85 -7.54 -50.48
N THR A 340 18.82 -7.26 -49.61
CA THR A 340 20.26 -7.57 -49.69
C THR A 340 21.04 -6.76 -48.62
N GLU A 341 22.18 -7.29 -48.13
CA GLU A 341 23.13 -6.59 -47.24
C GLU A 341 23.60 -5.22 -47.76
N GLN A 342 23.46 -4.96 -49.06
CA GLN A 342 23.79 -3.68 -49.69
C GLN A 342 22.87 -2.52 -49.24
N SER A 343 21.56 -2.76 -49.07
CA SER A 343 20.56 -1.68 -48.96
C SER A 343 20.66 -0.80 -47.72
N TRP A 344 21.13 -1.34 -46.59
CA TRP A 344 21.30 -0.55 -45.35
C TRP A 344 22.67 0.14 -45.26
N ARG A 345 23.70 -0.40 -45.94
CA ARG A 345 25.04 0.20 -45.97
C ARG A 345 25.04 1.54 -46.69
N ASP A 346 24.12 1.75 -47.64
CA ASP A 346 23.90 3.04 -48.30
C ASP A 346 23.42 4.13 -47.32
N TRP A 347 22.85 3.74 -46.18
CA TRP A 347 22.40 4.66 -45.13
C TRP A 347 23.49 5.06 -44.13
N LEU A 348 24.58 4.28 -44.02
CA LEU A 348 25.72 4.57 -43.14
C LEU A 348 26.29 5.99 -43.34
N PRO A 349 26.56 6.46 -44.57
CA PRO A 349 27.03 7.84 -44.78
C PRO A 349 25.90 8.89 -44.76
N ARG A 350 24.65 8.52 -45.09
CA ARG A 350 23.53 9.46 -45.26
C ARG A 350 23.00 9.97 -43.92
N LEU A 351 22.82 9.12 -42.91
CA LEU A 351 22.29 9.52 -41.60
C LEU A 351 23.15 10.57 -40.87
N PRO A 352 24.48 10.41 -40.73
CA PRO A 352 25.34 11.44 -40.15
C PRO A 352 25.35 12.73 -40.97
N ALA A 353 25.38 12.64 -42.31
CA ALA A 353 25.32 13.82 -43.17
C ALA A 353 24.02 14.61 -42.96
N LEU A 354 22.88 13.91 -42.79
CA LEU A 354 21.58 14.51 -42.49
C LEU A 354 21.60 15.21 -41.14
N LEU A 355 22.03 14.52 -40.08
CA LEU A 355 22.11 15.11 -38.74
C LEU A 355 23.08 16.30 -38.69
N ARG A 356 24.18 16.26 -39.47
CA ARG A 356 25.12 17.38 -39.59
C ARG A 356 24.49 18.60 -40.28
N ALA A 357 23.76 18.38 -41.37
CA ALA A 357 23.04 19.44 -42.06
C ALA A 357 22.01 20.10 -41.14
N LEU A 358 21.24 19.30 -40.40
CA LEU A 358 20.28 19.79 -39.41
C LEU A 358 20.97 20.47 -38.21
N GLY A 359 22.12 19.95 -37.78
CA GLY A 359 22.95 20.50 -36.70
C GLY A 359 23.48 21.91 -36.97
N ARG A 360 23.64 22.30 -38.25
CA ARG A 360 24.02 23.67 -38.63
C ARG A 360 22.90 24.69 -38.39
N GLN A 361 21.65 24.24 -38.33
CA GLN A 361 20.49 25.11 -38.09
C GLN A 361 20.18 25.23 -36.60
N GLN A 362 20.19 24.11 -35.87
CA GLN A 362 19.94 24.05 -34.44
C GLN A 362 20.60 22.79 -33.84
N PRO A 363 20.92 22.76 -32.53
CA PRO A 363 21.52 21.59 -31.90
C PRO A 363 20.57 20.38 -31.92
N GLN A 364 21.12 19.16 -32.03
CA GLN A 364 20.35 17.92 -32.22
C GLN A 364 20.53 16.98 -31.03
N LEU A 365 19.42 16.47 -30.47
CA LEU A 365 19.44 15.42 -29.44
C LEU A 365 18.78 14.17 -30.00
N VAL A 366 19.53 13.07 -30.07
CA VAL A 366 19.06 11.76 -30.51
C VAL A 366 18.90 10.88 -29.29
N PHE A 367 17.65 10.54 -28.94
CA PHE A 367 17.31 9.65 -27.85
C PHE A 367 16.98 8.25 -28.36
N LEU A 368 17.72 7.25 -27.88
CA LEU A 368 17.63 5.84 -28.27
C LEU A 368 17.32 5.00 -27.04
N ASP A 369 16.09 4.50 -26.94
CA ASP A 369 15.62 3.74 -25.78
C ASP A 369 15.76 2.22 -25.99
N ASP A 370 16.05 1.50 -24.89
CA ASP A 370 16.18 0.05 -24.81
C ASP A 370 17.20 -0.55 -25.81
N TRP A 371 18.38 0.08 -25.91
CA TRP A 371 19.43 -0.24 -26.88
C TRP A 371 19.93 -1.69 -26.84
N GLN A 372 19.72 -2.42 -25.75
CA GLN A 372 20.01 -3.86 -25.68
C GLN A 372 19.36 -4.69 -26.79
N TRP A 373 18.28 -4.20 -27.42
CA TRP A 373 17.57 -4.88 -28.50
C TRP A 373 17.96 -4.41 -29.90
N ALA A 374 18.93 -3.50 -30.03
CA ALA A 374 19.35 -2.97 -31.32
C ALA A 374 19.96 -4.06 -32.21
N ASP A 375 19.53 -4.11 -33.47
CA ASP A 375 20.11 -5.00 -34.48
C ASP A 375 21.54 -4.58 -34.89
N GLN A 376 22.24 -5.48 -35.56
CA GLN A 376 23.65 -5.25 -35.94
C GLN A 376 23.81 -4.05 -36.90
N ALA A 377 22.83 -3.78 -37.76
CA ALA A 377 22.86 -2.64 -38.66
C ALA A 377 22.73 -1.31 -37.89
N SER A 378 21.84 -1.25 -36.90
CA SER A 378 21.66 -0.10 -36.02
C SER A 378 22.92 0.22 -35.21
N GLN A 379 23.60 -0.82 -34.73
CA GLN A 379 24.86 -0.68 -34.00
C GLN A 379 25.96 -0.09 -34.88
N GLN A 380 26.11 -0.55 -36.12
CA GLN A 380 27.11 -0.02 -37.06
C GLN A 380 26.84 1.44 -37.45
N ILE A 381 25.57 1.85 -37.54
CA ILE A 381 25.21 3.25 -37.78
C ILE A 381 25.57 4.12 -36.58
N LEU A 382 25.28 3.67 -35.35
CA LEU A 382 25.69 4.39 -34.15
C LEU A 382 27.21 4.57 -34.12
N GLU A 383 27.97 3.48 -34.34
CA GLU A 383 29.44 3.54 -34.39
C GLU A 383 29.94 4.54 -35.43
N HIS A 384 29.30 4.61 -36.60
CA HIS A 384 29.66 5.54 -37.66
C HIS A 384 29.28 6.98 -37.34
N LEU A 385 28.11 7.22 -36.75
CA LEU A 385 27.68 8.54 -36.27
C LEU A 385 28.63 9.10 -35.21
N LEU A 386 29.09 8.24 -34.30
CA LEU A 386 30.01 8.62 -33.25
C LEU A 386 31.36 9.09 -33.81
N ARG A 387 31.81 8.68 -35.01
CA ARG A 387 33.12 9.07 -35.61
C ARG A 387 33.21 10.56 -36.01
N GLN A 388 32.21 11.36 -35.67
CA GLN A 388 32.08 12.75 -36.08
C GLN A 388 32.26 13.67 -34.86
N ASP A 389 33.40 14.36 -34.77
CA ASP A 389 33.75 15.14 -33.57
C ASP A 389 33.23 16.61 -33.58
N GLU A 390 32.85 17.13 -34.76
CA GLU A 390 32.55 18.56 -34.97
C GLU A 390 31.09 18.83 -35.32
N MET A 391 30.16 18.56 -34.39
CA MET A 391 28.76 18.99 -34.53
C MET A 391 28.05 19.11 -33.17
N PRO A 392 27.05 20.01 -33.04
CA PRO A 392 26.26 20.17 -31.82
C PRO A 392 25.23 19.04 -31.68
N LEU A 393 25.72 17.86 -31.29
CA LEU A 393 24.97 16.61 -31.20
C LEU A 393 25.08 16.00 -29.80
N MET A 394 23.95 15.65 -29.20
CA MET A 394 23.88 14.79 -28.02
C MET A 394 23.19 13.47 -28.39
N ILE A 395 23.87 12.36 -28.14
CA ILE A 395 23.28 11.01 -28.23
C ILE A 395 23.00 10.53 -26.81
N LEU A 396 21.75 10.22 -26.52
CA LEU A 396 21.31 9.73 -25.23
C LEU A 396 20.75 8.32 -25.41
N LEU A 397 21.44 7.34 -24.84
CA LEU A 397 21.12 5.92 -24.92
C LEU A 397 20.57 5.44 -23.58
N THR A 398 19.62 4.51 -23.60
CA THR A 398 19.34 3.68 -22.43
C THR A 398 19.73 2.23 -22.69
N ASN A 399 20.30 1.59 -21.68
CA ASN A 399 20.66 0.17 -21.73
C ASN A 399 20.43 -0.50 -20.37
N ARG A 400 20.41 -1.82 -20.31
CA ARG A 400 20.40 -2.56 -19.03
C ARG A 400 21.79 -2.63 -18.41
N GLU A 401 22.80 -2.83 -19.24
CA GLU A 401 24.19 -3.01 -18.84
C GLU A 401 25.03 -1.78 -19.21
N ALA A 402 26.18 -1.64 -18.56
CA ALA A 402 27.12 -0.55 -18.84
C ALA A 402 27.87 -0.76 -20.17
N GLU A 403 27.91 -2.00 -20.67
CA GLU A 403 28.69 -2.37 -21.83
C GLU A 403 27.93 -2.10 -23.14
N LEU A 404 28.61 -1.44 -24.07
CA LEU A 404 28.13 -1.18 -25.44
C LEU A 404 29.15 -1.63 -26.50
N GLY A 405 30.11 -2.47 -26.11
CA GLY A 405 31.16 -2.93 -27.02
C GLY A 405 32.08 -1.78 -27.48
N PRO A 406 32.40 -1.65 -28.78
CA PRO A 406 33.37 -0.65 -29.29
C PRO A 406 33.02 0.82 -28.98
N VAL A 407 31.74 1.11 -28.75
CA VAL A 407 31.22 2.47 -28.47
C VAL A 407 31.76 3.04 -27.15
N GLN A 408 32.04 2.19 -26.16
CA GLN A 408 32.42 2.62 -24.80
C GLN A 408 33.87 3.14 -24.70
N ASN A 409 34.73 2.84 -25.68
CA ASN A 409 36.18 3.11 -25.62
C ASN A 409 36.56 4.52 -26.10
N ARG A 410 35.62 5.47 -26.13
CA ARG A 410 35.85 6.84 -26.62
C ARG A 410 35.86 7.87 -25.51
N GLY A 411 36.58 8.98 -25.73
CA GLY A 411 36.73 10.07 -24.76
C GLY A 411 35.49 10.95 -24.57
N ASP A 412 34.49 10.86 -25.46
CA ASP A 412 33.23 11.61 -25.46
C ASP A 412 32.03 10.79 -24.93
N PHE A 413 32.29 9.57 -24.44
CA PHE A 413 31.30 8.66 -23.86
C PHE A 413 31.21 8.82 -22.33
N HIS A 414 30.00 8.94 -21.81
CA HIS A 414 29.72 9.00 -20.38
C HIS A 414 28.65 7.98 -20.00
N ALA A 415 29.00 7.00 -19.16
CA ALA A 415 28.07 6.02 -18.63
C ALA A 415 27.58 6.43 -17.24
N LEU A 416 26.27 6.56 -17.10
CA LEU A 416 25.58 6.94 -15.88
C LEU A 416 24.79 5.74 -15.37
N ALA A 417 25.20 5.24 -14.20
CA ALA A 417 24.58 4.09 -13.55
C ALA A 417 23.45 4.53 -12.62
N LEU A 418 22.22 4.05 -12.87
CA LEU A 418 21.11 4.26 -11.94
C LEU A 418 21.04 3.14 -10.90
N GLY A 419 21.10 3.52 -9.63
CA GLY A 419 20.79 2.66 -8.48
C GLY A 419 19.29 2.67 -8.13
N PRO A 420 18.84 2.01 -7.06
CA PRO A 420 17.52 2.24 -6.46
C PRO A 420 17.40 3.64 -5.82
N LEU A 421 16.18 4.17 -5.68
CA LEU A 421 15.92 5.40 -4.92
C LEU A 421 16.17 5.19 -3.43
N SER A 422 16.63 6.23 -2.75
CA SER A 422 16.80 6.21 -1.30
C SER A 422 15.44 6.24 -0.57
N LEU A 423 15.45 5.92 0.73
CA LEU A 423 14.26 6.08 1.58
C LEU A 423 13.79 7.55 1.64
N GLN A 424 14.73 8.50 1.54
CA GLN A 424 14.41 9.93 1.54
C GLN A 424 13.70 10.36 0.25
N ASP A 425 14.18 9.92 -0.91
CA ASP A 425 13.54 10.20 -2.20
C ASP A 425 12.17 9.51 -2.29
N CYS A 426 12.09 8.26 -1.84
CA CYS A 426 10.85 7.51 -1.75
C CYS A 426 9.82 8.21 -0.85
N ARG A 427 10.24 8.81 0.28
CA ARG A 427 9.32 9.57 1.15
C ARG A 427 8.65 10.72 0.39
N GLY A 428 9.41 11.47 -0.40
CA GLY A 428 8.87 12.55 -1.24
C GLY A 428 7.86 12.03 -2.26
N ALA A 429 8.22 10.97 -2.99
CA ALA A 429 7.36 10.36 -4.01
C ALA A 429 6.07 9.76 -3.42
N ILE A 430 6.19 8.98 -2.35
CA ILE A 430 5.07 8.31 -1.69
C ILE A 430 4.12 9.34 -1.05
N ALA A 431 4.64 10.41 -0.44
CA ALA A 431 3.79 11.43 0.17
C ALA A 431 2.92 12.19 -0.85
N GLN A 432 3.37 12.31 -2.11
CA GLN A 432 2.56 12.91 -3.17
C GLN A 432 1.54 11.94 -3.76
N LEU A 433 1.92 10.68 -3.95
CA LEU A 433 1.02 9.62 -4.43
C LEU A 433 -0.06 9.26 -3.42
N LEU A 434 0.29 9.31 -2.14
CA LEU A 434 -0.55 8.98 -1.02
C LEU A 434 -0.49 10.10 0.02
N PRO A 435 -1.15 11.25 -0.24
CA PRO A 435 -1.19 12.34 0.72
C PRO A 435 -1.76 11.88 2.06
N GLY A 436 -1.04 12.19 3.14
CA GLY A 436 -1.45 11.80 4.49
C GLY A 436 -1.16 10.35 4.86
N LEU A 437 -0.37 9.62 4.06
CA LEU A 437 0.08 8.28 4.41
C LEU A 437 0.89 8.28 5.70
N ASP A 438 0.67 7.26 6.51
CA ASP A 438 1.40 7.02 7.74
C ASP A 438 2.92 6.87 7.47
N PRO A 439 3.80 7.62 8.17
CA PRO A 439 5.24 7.51 8.05
C PRO A 439 5.79 6.09 8.20
N PHE A 440 5.15 5.24 9.00
CA PHE A 440 5.54 3.84 9.18
C PHE A 440 5.24 2.97 7.94
N LEU A 441 4.29 3.39 7.11
CA LEU A 441 3.92 2.68 5.88
C LEU A 441 4.84 3.02 4.72
N VAL A 442 5.40 4.23 4.69
CA VAL A 442 6.37 4.66 3.69
C VAL A 442 7.61 3.77 3.71
N GLU A 443 8.12 3.44 4.91
CA GLU A 443 9.26 2.55 5.07
C GLU A 443 8.94 1.13 4.57
N ARG A 444 7.74 0.62 4.85
CA ARG A 444 7.30 -0.70 4.35
C ARG A 444 7.18 -0.73 2.83
N ILE A 445 6.61 0.30 2.21
CA ILE A 445 6.53 0.42 0.76
C ILE A 445 7.94 0.48 0.15
N HIS A 446 8.85 1.26 0.74
CA HIS A 446 10.25 1.30 0.31
C HIS A 446 10.92 -0.08 0.40
N VAL A 447 10.82 -0.76 1.54
CA VAL A 447 11.41 -2.10 1.75
C VAL A 447 10.85 -3.09 0.74
N GLN A 448 9.54 -3.06 0.49
CA GLN A 448 8.89 -3.99 -0.42
C GLN A 448 9.19 -3.71 -1.89
N GLY A 449 9.26 -2.43 -2.29
CA GLY A 449 9.67 -2.00 -3.62
C GLY A 449 11.19 -2.05 -3.85
N GLY A 450 11.99 -2.19 -2.80
CA GLY A 450 13.45 -2.20 -2.87
C GLY A 450 14.04 -0.89 -3.41
N GLY A 451 13.34 0.24 -3.26
CA GLY A 451 13.69 1.52 -3.87
C GLY A 451 13.51 1.59 -5.40
N ASN A 452 12.94 0.57 -6.04
CA ASN A 452 12.68 0.60 -7.49
C ASN A 452 11.46 1.50 -7.78
N PRO A 453 11.61 2.63 -8.50
CA PRO A 453 10.53 3.60 -8.77
C PRO A 453 9.28 2.96 -9.34
N LEU A 454 9.42 2.01 -10.28
CA LEU A 454 8.28 1.30 -10.87
C LEU A 454 7.50 0.53 -9.80
N TYR A 455 8.19 -0.16 -8.90
CA TYR A 455 7.52 -0.94 -7.85
C TYR A 455 6.90 -0.03 -6.78
N ILE A 456 7.56 1.06 -6.43
CA ILE A 456 7.01 2.05 -5.49
C ILE A 456 5.74 2.68 -6.05
N GLU A 457 5.76 3.10 -7.32
CA GLU A 457 4.60 3.69 -8.00
C GLU A 457 3.41 2.72 -8.03
N GLU A 458 3.63 1.46 -8.43
CA GLU A 458 2.54 0.47 -8.50
C GLU A 458 2.01 0.11 -7.10
N LEU A 459 2.88 -0.04 -6.08
CA LEU A 459 2.46 -0.23 -4.70
C LEU A 459 1.62 0.96 -4.19
N CYS A 460 2.01 2.18 -4.57
CA CYS A 460 1.26 3.38 -4.25
C CYS A 460 -0.09 3.47 -4.96
N HIS A 461 -0.17 3.11 -6.24
CA HIS A 461 -1.44 3.06 -6.96
C HIS A 461 -2.39 2.02 -6.37
N CYS A 462 -1.91 0.83 -6.04
CA CYS A 462 -2.71 -0.19 -5.36
C CYS A 462 -3.19 0.30 -3.99
N ALA A 463 -2.30 0.94 -3.23
CA ALA A 463 -2.64 1.56 -1.97
C ALA A 463 -3.69 2.68 -2.08
N ALA A 464 -3.65 3.49 -3.15
CA ALA A 464 -4.61 4.56 -3.40
C ALA A 464 -6.02 4.04 -3.75
N GLN A 465 -6.12 2.84 -4.32
CA GLN A 465 -7.39 2.20 -4.65
C GLN A 465 -8.07 1.53 -3.45
N LEU A 466 -7.35 1.31 -2.34
CA LEU A 466 -7.93 0.79 -1.11
C LEU A 466 -8.71 1.89 -0.37
N PRO A 467 -9.88 1.58 0.22
CA PRO A 467 -10.56 2.52 1.10
C PRO A 467 -9.64 3.03 2.21
N ARG A 468 -9.66 4.34 2.47
CA ARG A 468 -8.86 4.99 3.53
C ARG A 468 -9.06 4.24 4.85
N GLY A 469 -8.03 3.51 5.28
CA GLY A 469 -8.04 2.71 6.51
C GLY A 469 -7.77 1.22 6.36
N GLN A 470 -8.12 0.62 5.22
CA GLN A 470 -7.75 -0.78 4.95
C GLN A 470 -6.26 -0.93 4.66
N LEU A 471 -5.64 0.09 4.06
CA LEU A 471 -4.20 0.15 3.80
C LEU A 471 -3.37 0.02 5.07
N ALA A 472 -3.79 0.69 6.15
CA ALA A 472 -3.14 0.60 7.45
C ALA A 472 -3.28 -0.82 8.03
N GLN A 473 -4.48 -1.39 8.04
CA GLN A 473 -4.71 -2.76 8.54
C GLN A 473 -3.91 -3.80 7.75
N ARG A 474 -3.87 -3.70 6.41
CA ARG A 474 -3.12 -4.65 5.55
C ARG A 474 -1.61 -4.54 5.73
N LEU A 475 -1.09 -3.32 5.89
CA LEU A 475 0.34 -3.07 6.06
C LEU A 475 0.81 -3.22 7.52
N GLU A 476 -0.07 -3.03 8.51
CA GLU A 476 0.24 -3.10 9.94
C GLU A 476 0.54 -4.50 10.43
N GLU A 477 0.08 -5.55 9.74
CA GLU A 477 0.50 -6.92 10.05
C GLU A 477 2.03 -7.03 9.94
N PRO A 478 2.76 -7.14 11.06
CA PRO A 478 4.16 -7.50 11.02
C PRO A 478 4.16 -9.00 10.72
N ARG A 479 4.19 -9.36 9.44
CA ARG A 479 4.62 -10.69 9.04
C ARG A 479 6.13 -10.60 8.81
N PRO A 480 6.98 -10.87 9.82
CA PRO A 480 8.44 -10.78 9.69
C PRO A 480 9.00 -11.65 8.55
N THR A 481 8.19 -12.55 7.98
CA THR A 481 8.55 -13.46 6.89
C THR A 481 7.71 -13.31 5.61
N HIS A 482 6.73 -12.39 5.55
CA HIS A 482 5.93 -12.12 4.36
C HIS A 482 5.72 -10.63 4.11
N GLY A 483 5.86 -10.20 2.86
CA GLY A 483 5.42 -8.86 2.45
C GLY A 483 3.91 -8.72 2.67
N SER A 484 3.46 -7.52 3.05
CA SER A 484 2.04 -7.23 3.34
C SER A 484 1.13 -7.38 2.10
N TRP A 485 1.69 -7.16 0.90
CA TRP A 485 0.99 -7.36 -0.37
C TRP A 485 1.17 -8.78 -0.90
N THR A 486 0.06 -9.45 -1.21
CA THR A 486 0.05 -10.72 -1.91
C THR A 486 0.22 -10.51 -3.41
N ALA A 487 0.89 -11.44 -4.09
CA ALA A 487 1.05 -11.38 -5.54
C ALA A 487 -0.26 -11.60 -6.34
N GLN A 488 -1.40 -11.75 -5.66
CA GLN A 488 -2.75 -11.69 -6.26
C GLN A 488 -3.22 -10.22 -6.42
N GLU A 489 -2.70 -9.30 -5.61
CA GLU A 489 -3.09 -7.89 -5.59
C GLU A 489 -2.29 -7.03 -6.58
N LEU A 490 -1.27 -7.62 -7.24
CA LEU A 490 -0.40 -6.95 -8.23
C LEU A 490 -0.25 -7.77 -9.55
N PRO A 491 -1.35 -8.04 -10.29
CA PRO A 491 -1.32 -8.98 -11.43
C PRO A 491 -0.37 -8.60 -12.56
N TRP A 492 -0.22 -7.31 -12.86
CA TRP A 492 0.74 -6.86 -13.88
C TRP A 492 2.20 -7.05 -13.44
N LEU A 493 2.51 -6.75 -12.18
CA LEU A 493 3.86 -6.91 -11.64
C LEU A 493 4.29 -8.38 -11.58
N ARG A 494 3.32 -9.28 -11.43
CA ARG A 494 3.51 -10.72 -11.59
C ARG A 494 3.93 -11.09 -13.01
N GLY A 495 3.25 -10.60 -14.04
CA GLY A 495 3.62 -10.83 -15.44
C GLY A 495 5.07 -10.44 -15.74
N LEU A 496 5.52 -9.29 -15.20
CA LEU A 496 6.91 -8.81 -15.32
C LEU A 496 7.94 -9.77 -14.68
N VAL A 497 7.63 -10.32 -13.51
CA VAL A 497 8.55 -11.26 -12.85
C VAL A 497 8.53 -12.60 -13.56
N GLU A 498 7.37 -13.12 -13.94
CA GLU A 498 7.24 -14.43 -14.57
C GLU A 498 7.93 -14.50 -15.94
N ALA A 499 7.86 -13.43 -16.76
CA ALA A 499 8.62 -13.37 -18.01
C ALA A 499 10.15 -13.44 -17.81
N ARG A 500 10.66 -13.00 -16.66
CA ARG A 500 12.08 -13.19 -16.29
C ARG A 500 12.36 -14.62 -15.89
N LEU A 501 11.42 -15.27 -15.20
CA LEU A 501 11.55 -16.66 -14.77
C LEU A 501 11.61 -17.62 -15.96
N GLU A 502 10.92 -17.30 -17.06
CA GLU A 502 10.86 -18.15 -18.26
C GLU A 502 12.17 -18.19 -19.05
N ARG A 503 12.99 -17.14 -18.92
CA ARG A 503 14.32 -17.09 -19.54
C ARG A 503 15.33 -17.95 -18.77
N LEU A 504 14.96 -18.48 -17.60
CA LEU A 504 15.82 -19.32 -16.79
C LEU A 504 15.77 -20.78 -17.24
N PRO A 505 16.93 -21.47 -17.28
CA PRO A 505 16.97 -22.93 -17.31
C PRO A 505 16.13 -23.55 -16.19
N ALA A 506 15.54 -24.72 -16.45
CA ALA A 506 14.65 -25.41 -15.52
C ALA A 506 15.30 -25.67 -14.14
N GLU A 507 16.60 -26.00 -14.14
CA GLU A 507 17.41 -26.21 -12.94
C GLU A 507 17.56 -24.94 -12.10
N HIS A 508 17.83 -23.79 -12.74
CA HIS A 508 17.93 -22.50 -12.07
C HIS A 508 16.58 -22.07 -11.49
N LEU A 509 15.49 -22.34 -12.20
CA LEU A 509 14.13 -22.07 -11.71
C LEU A 509 13.78 -22.96 -10.50
N ALA A 510 14.21 -24.23 -10.49
CA ALA A 510 14.03 -25.12 -9.34
C ALA A 510 14.80 -24.60 -8.10
N LEU A 511 16.04 -24.15 -8.28
CA LEU A 511 16.84 -23.54 -7.22
C LEU A 511 16.18 -22.26 -6.70
N LEU A 512 15.68 -21.38 -7.58
CA LEU A 512 14.98 -20.16 -7.20
C LEU A 512 13.67 -20.44 -6.46
N LYS A 513 12.91 -21.48 -6.86
CA LYS A 513 11.70 -21.93 -6.15
C LYS A 513 12.02 -22.38 -4.73
N THR A 514 13.09 -23.16 -4.55
CA THR A 514 13.57 -23.55 -3.21
C THR A 514 13.97 -22.33 -2.39
N ALA A 515 14.74 -21.41 -2.96
CA ALA A 515 15.12 -20.15 -2.31
C ALA A 515 13.89 -19.33 -1.86
N ALA A 516 12.85 -19.25 -2.69
CA ALA A 516 11.64 -18.51 -2.38
C ALA A 516 10.86 -19.10 -1.19
N VAL A 517 10.90 -20.42 -1.00
CA VAL A 517 10.33 -21.10 0.16
C VAL A 517 11.16 -20.85 1.42
N ILE A 518 12.50 -20.83 1.33
CA ILE A 518 13.39 -20.52 2.48
C ILE A 518 13.09 -19.13 3.04
N GLY A 519 13.05 -18.09 2.21
CA GLY A 519 12.71 -16.75 2.68
C GLY A 519 13.28 -15.60 1.84
N PRO A 520 12.98 -14.35 2.24
CA PRO A 520 13.47 -13.14 1.54
C PRO A 520 14.99 -12.95 1.68
N HIS A 521 15.53 -13.33 2.84
CA HIS A 521 16.95 -13.49 3.12
C HIS A 521 17.18 -14.96 3.43
N LEU A 522 18.19 -15.57 2.82
CA LEU A 522 18.46 -16.99 3.00
C LEU A 522 19.97 -17.28 3.08
N PRO A 523 20.39 -18.20 3.96
CA PRO A 523 21.76 -18.66 3.96
C PRO A 523 22.08 -19.54 2.76
N LEU A 524 23.23 -19.30 2.12
CA LEU A 524 23.71 -20.09 0.98
C LEU A 524 23.93 -21.56 1.35
N TRP A 525 24.40 -21.83 2.56
CA TRP A 525 24.63 -23.21 3.04
C TRP A 525 23.32 -24.02 3.06
N LEU A 526 22.19 -23.40 3.40
CA LEU A 526 20.90 -24.09 3.49
C LEU A 526 20.37 -24.40 2.10
N LEU A 527 20.48 -23.45 1.18
CA LEU A 527 20.12 -23.65 -0.22
C LEU A 527 20.92 -24.80 -0.85
N ARG A 528 22.25 -24.85 -0.60
CA ARG A 528 23.13 -25.94 -1.02
C ARG A 528 22.77 -27.30 -0.40
N ARG A 529 22.44 -27.35 0.90
CA ARG A 529 21.99 -28.60 1.55
C ARG A 529 20.65 -29.12 0.99
N LEU A 530 19.81 -28.24 0.43
CA LEU A 530 18.48 -28.61 -0.09
C LEU A 530 18.48 -28.97 -1.59
N CYS A 531 19.42 -28.42 -2.36
CA CYS A 531 19.59 -28.70 -3.79
C CYS A 531 20.72 -29.73 -3.96
N ALA A 532 20.40 -30.96 -4.32
CA ALA A 532 21.43 -31.97 -4.64
C ALA A 532 22.07 -31.62 -6.00
N GLY A 533 23.28 -31.06 -5.98
CA GLY A 533 24.03 -30.68 -7.19
C GLY A 533 25.50 -30.36 -6.91
N ASP A 534 26.33 -30.34 -7.96
CA ASP A 534 27.73 -29.94 -7.86
C ASP A 534 27.83 -28.46 -7.43
N THR A 535 28.88 -28.13 -6.68
CA THR A 535 29.14 -26.78 -6.20
C THR A 535 29.43 -25.80 -7.35
N ALA A 536 30.04 -26.28 -8.44
CA ALA A 536 30.30 -25.49 -9.65
C ALA A 536 28.99 -25.06 -10.35
N ASP A 537 28.01 -25.95 -10.48
CA ASP A 537 26.73 -25.66 -11.13
C ASP A 537 25.88 -24.68 -10.30
N THR A 538 26.00 -24.75 -8.97
CA THR A 538 25.30 -23.81 -8.07
C THR A 538 25.81 -22.37 -8.24
N GLU A 539 27.12 -22.16 -8.36
CA GLU A 539 27.69 -20.82 -8.58
C GLU A 539 27.30 -20.24 -9.94
N ALA A 540 27.32 -21.07 -11.00
CA ALA A 540 26.85 -20.67 -12.32
C ALA A 540 25.36 -20.28 -12.30
N ALA A 541 24.53 -21.05 -11.58
CA ALA A 541 23.12 -20.74 -11.38
C ALA A 541 22.90 -19.43 -10.62
N LEU A 542 23.64 -19.19 -9.53
CA LEU A 542 23.54 -17.95 -8.75
C LEU A 542 23.99 -16.73 -9.55
N ALA A 543 25.08 -16.84 -10.31
CA ALA A 543 25.51 -15.78 -11.22
C ALA A 543 24.46 -15.47 -12.29
N ASN A 544 23.77 -16.50 -12.79
CA ASN A 544 22.68 -16.32 -13.76
C ASN A 544 21.44 -15.66 -13.12
N LEU A 545 21.03 -16.08 -11.93
CA LEU A 545 19.93 -15.47 -11.19
C LEU A 545 20.19 -14.01 -10.79
N ALA A 546 21.44 -13.67 -10.49
CA ALA A 546 21.87 -12.29 -10.28
C ALA A 546 21.76 -11.48 -11.58
N ARG A 547 22.25 -11.99 -12.72
CA ARG A 547 22.09 -11.35 -14.04
C ARG A 547 20.62 -11.07 -14.40
N HIS A 548 19.70 -11.92 -13.96
CA HIS A 548 18.25 -11.73 -14.19
C HIS A 548 17.53 -10.86 -13.15
N ASP A 549 18.24 -10.20 -12.24
CA ASP A 549 17.65 -9.34 -11.21
C ASP A 549 16.79 -10.08 -10.17
N LEU A 550 17.08 -11.36 -9.89
CA LEU A 550 16.25 -12.21 -9.03
C LEU A 550 16.87 -12.44 -7.65
N LEU A 551 18.04 -13.07 -7.59
CA LEU A 551 18.69 -13.52 -6.35
C LEU A 551 20.16 -13.10 -6.32
N TYR A 552 20.61 -12.55 -5.19
CA TYR A 552 21.90 -11.88 -5.06
C TYR A 552 22.62 -12.19 -3.75
N PRO A 553 23.97 -12.19 -3.73
CA PRO A 553 24.71 -12.15 -2.48
C PRO A 553 24.44 -10.84 -1.72
N THR A 554 24.42 -10.93 -0.39
CA THR A 554 24.37 -9.74 0.47
C THR A 554 25.79 -9.27 0.82
N GLN A 555 25.90 -8.15 1.54
CA GLN A 555 27.18 -7.72 2.11
C GLN A 555 27.69 -8.67 3.21
N THR A 556 26.81 -9.51 3.76
CA THR A 556 27.15 -10.54 4.73
C THR A 556 27.60 -11.80 3.99
N PRO A 557 28.84 -12.28 4.18
CA PRO A 557 29.33 -13.48 3.52
C PRO A 557 28.42 -14.68 3.75
N GLY A 558 28.15 -15.46 2.70
CA GLY A 558 27.33 -16.68 2.79
C GLY A 558 25.82 -16.43 2.92
N GLN A 559 25.34 -15.19 2.78
CA GLN A 559 23.92 -14.89 2.70
C GLN A 559 23.50 -14.43 1.30
N LEU A 560 22.30 -14.83 0.91
CA LEU A 560 21.63 -14.40 -0.31
C LEU A 560 20.34 -13.64 0.03
N ARG A 561 19.90 -12.78 -0.87
CA ARG A 561 18.61 -12.09 -0.79
C ARG A 561 17.94 -12.03 -2.15
N PHE A 562 16.61 -12.04 -2.14
CA PHE A 562 15.87 -11.60 -3.32
C PHE A 562 16.08 -10.09 -3.52
N LYS A 563 16.23 -9.66 -4.77
CA LYS A 563 16.37 -8.22 -5.05
C LYS A 563 15.11 -7.45 -4.65
N HIS A 564 13.95 -8.08 -4.81
CA HIS A 564 12.64 -7.49 -4.52
C HIS A 564 11.76 -8.52 -3.80
N GLY A 565 11.13 -8.12 -2.69
CA GLY A 565 10.31 -9.03 -1.87
C GLY A 565 9.11 -9.60 -2.62
N ILE A 566 8.52 -8.82 -3.52
CA ILE A 566 7.40 -9.25 -4.36
C ILE A 566 7.79 -10.33 -5.39
N THR A 567 9.03 -10.28 -5.91
CA THR A 567 9.57 -11.33 -6.79
C THR A 567 9.58 -12.67 -6.08
N ARG A 568 10.01 -12.71 -4.81
CA ARG A 568 9.95 -13.92 -3.97
C ARG A 568 8.51 -14.40 -3.80
N GLU A 569 7.57 -13.53 -3.45
CA GLU A 569 6.16 -13.92 -3.27
C GLU A 569 5.56 -14.51 -4.55
N ILE A 570 5.89 -13.95 -5.72
CA ILE A 570 5.46 -14.48 -7.02
C ILE A 570 6.03 -15.89 -7.21
N VAL A 571 7.34 -16.09 -7.04
CA VAL A 571 8.00 -17.40 -7.17
C VAL A 571 7.46 -18.41 -6.15
N TYR A 572 7.24 -18.00 -4.91
CA TYR A 572 6.69 -18.83 -3.83
C TYR A 572 5.30 -19.37 -4.19
N GLN A 573 4.46 -18.55 -4.83
CA GLN A 573 3.12 -18.96 -5.24
C GLN A 573 3.09 -19.92 -6.45
N LEU A 574 4.16 -19.94 -7.27
CA LEU A 574 4.34 -20.92 -8.35
C LEU A 574 4.63 -22.33 -7.82
N VAL A 575 5.09 -22.47 -6.57
CA VAL A 575 5.29 -23.78 -5.93
C VAL A 575 3.94 -24.37 -5.54
N GLY A 576 3.61 -25.56 -6.06
CA GLY A 576 2.35 -26.24 -5.75
C GLY A 576 2.21 -26.51 -4.25
N ALA A 577 0.99 -26.49 -3.71
CA ALA A 577 0.76 -26.61 -2.26
C ALA A 577 1.39 -27.88 -1.62
N PRO A 578 1.27 -29.09 -2.22
CA PRO A 578 1.92 -30.28 -1.66
C PRO A 578 3.46 -30.17 -1.65
N GLN A 579 4.05 -29.73 -2.78
CA GLN A 579 5.49 -29.54 -2.91
C GLN A 579 6.00 -28.48 -1.92
N ARG A 580 5.23 -27.41 -1.72
CA ARG A 580 5.57 -26.33 -0.79
C ARG A 580 5.60 -26.83 0.65
N ARG A 581 4.58 -27.60 1.07
CA ARG A 581 4.51 -28.21 2.40
C ARG A 581 5.71 -29.13 2.66
N GLU A 582 6.07 -29.95 1.68
CA GLU A 582 7.25 -30.82 1.74
C GLU A 582 8.56 -30.03 1.83
N LEU A 583 8.72 -28.97 1.02
CA LEU A 583 9.88 -28.09 1.10
C LEU A 583 9.99 -27.42 2.47
N HIS A 584 8.89 -26.91 3.04
CA HIS A 584 8.91 -26.35 4.39
C HIS A 584 9.35 -27.36 5.45
N ARG A 585 8.90 -28.61 5.37
CA ARG A 585 9.35 -29.70 6.26
C ARG A 585 10.85 -29.93 6.17
N ARG A 586 11.37 -30.15 4.95
CA ARG A 586 12.80 -30.36 4.71
C ARG A 586 13.64 -29.17 5.16
N ILE A 587 13.16 -27.94 4.98
CA ILE A 587 13.85 -26.74 5.46
C ILE A 587 13.91 -26.73 6.99
N ALA A 588 12.80 -27.02 7.67
CA ALA A 588 12.74 -27.07 9.13
C ALA A 588 13.73 -28.09 9.70
N GLU A 589 13.76 -29.30 9.14
CA GLU A 589 14.72 -30.36 9.49
C GLU A 589 16.18 -29.88 9.37
N ARG A 590 16.54 -29.26 8.24
CA ARG A 590 17.91 -28.76 8.02
C ARG A 590 18.28 -27.58 8.92
N LEU A 591 17.32 -26.75 9.28
CA LEU A 591 17.54 -25.67 10.25
C LEU A 591 17.74 -26.23 11.67
N ALA A 592 17.00 -27.27 12.05
CA ALA A 592 17.13 -27.93 13.34
C ALA A 592 18.48 -28.66 13.47
N ASP A 593 18.90 -29.40 12.43
CA ASP A 593 20.22 -30.03 12.35
C ASP A 593 21.35 -29.01 12.59
N ALA A 594 21.32 -27.90 11.83
CA ALA A 594 22.33 -26.86 11.92
C ALA A 594 22.31 -26.12 13.27
N GLN A 595 21.14 -25.97 13.89
CA GLN A 595 21.03 -25.40 15.24
C GLN A 595 21.69 -26.32 16.28
N ALA A 596 21.47 -27.63 16.20
CA ALA A 596 22.09 -28.60 17.10
C ALA A 596 23.62 -28.65 16.91
N GLU A 597 24.10 -28.63 15.66
CA GLU A 597 25.53 -28.53 15.33
C GLU A 597 26.16 -27.25 15.95
N ALA A 598 25.52 -26.10 15.79
CA ALA A 598 26.02 -24.82 16.32
C ALA A 598 26.04 -24.79 17.85
N GLN A 599 25.00 -25.31 18.52
CA GLN A 599 24.93 -25.41 19.98
C GLN A 599 26.02 -26.33 20.56
N ALA A 600 26.38 -27.39 19.83
CA ALA A 600 27.47 -28.29 20.22
C ALA A 600 28.87 -27.66 20.04
N ALA A 601 29.03 -26.77 19.06
CA ALA A 601 30.30 -26.10 18.77
C ALA A 601 30.56 -24.88 19.67
N GLU A 602 29.57 -24.02 19.89
CA GLU A 602 29.67 -22.83 20.75
C GLU A 602 28.33 -22.54 21.46
N PRO A 603 28.21 -22.82 22.78
CA PRO A 603 26.96 -22.64 23.52
C PRO A 603 26.45 -21.19 23.67
N ALA A 604 27.23 -20.17 23.27
CA ALA A 604 27.00 -18.77 23.64
C ALA A 604 26.83 -17.77 22.47
N GLY A 605 26.84 -18.23 21.21
CA GLY A 605 26.74 -17.37 20.01
C GLY A 605 25.32 -17.19 19.46
N GLU A 606 24.97 -15.96 19.09
CA GLU A 606 23.70 -15.45 18.56
C GLU A 606 22.77 -16.45 17.83
N SER A 607 21.76 -16.94 18.55
CA SER A 607 20.77 -17.92 18.06
C SER A 607 19.43 -17.28 17.60
N ALA A 608 19.33 -15.94 17.54
CA ALA A 608 18.06 -15.21 17.44
C ALA A 608 17.24 -15.49 16.16
N GLY A 609 17.88 -15.74 15.02
CA GLY A 609 17.18 -15.97 13.74
C GLY A 609 16.51 -17.35 13.58
N TRP A 610 17.05 -18.37 14.26
CA TRP A 610 16.65 -19.77 14.03
C TRP A 610 15.22 -20.07 14.47
N GLN A 611 14.81 -19.56 15.64
CA GLN A 611 13.50 -19.87 16.22
C GLN A 611 12.35 -19.30 15.40
N SER A 612 12.49 -18.06 14.93
CA SER A 612 11.52 -17.45 14.02
C SER A 612 11.39 -18.26 12.72
N ALA A 613 12.50 -18.73 12.16
CA ALA A 613 12.48 -19.51 10.93
C ALA A 613 11.87 -20.90 11.16
N LEU A 614 12.25 -21.60 12.22
CA LEU A 614 11.72 -22.91 12.57
C LEU A 614 10.20 -22.86 12.84
N ALA A 615 9.74 -21.87 13.61
CA ALA A 615 8.31 -21.65 13.85
C ALA A 615 7.53 -21.51 12.53
N TYR A 616 8.07 -20.69 11.62
CA TYR A 616 7.49 -20.45 10.31
C TYR A 616 7.44 -21.73 9.46
N HIS A 617 8.56 -22.43 9.33
CA HIS A 617 8.64 -23.61 8.48
C HIS A 617 7.83 -24.79 9.01
N HIS A 618 7.83 -25.05 10.32
CA HIS A 618 6.97 -26.08 10.91
C HIS A 618 5.48 -25.77 10.76
N ALA A 619 5.06 -24.51 10.92
CA ALA A 619 3.66 -24.12 10.73
C ALA A 619 3.21 -24.40 9.28
N HIS A 620 4.03 -24.04 8.29
CA HIS A 620 3.71 -24.30 6.88
C HIS A 620 3.88 -25.77 6.45
N ALA A 621 4.69 -26.55 7.17
CA ALA A 621 4.76 -28.01 7.04
C ALA A 621 3.54 -28.72 7.68
N GLY A 622 2.79 -28.01 8.54
CA GLY A 622 1.68 -28.55 9.32
C GLY A 622 2.10 -29.35 10.55
N ASP A 623 3.33 -29.14 11.03
CA ASP A 623 3.90 -29.75 12.24
C ASP A 623 3.64 -28.83 13.44
N TRP A 624 2.37 -28.77 13.86
CA TRP A 624 1.87 -27.78 14.82
C TRP A 624 2.55 -27.76 16.20
N PRO A 625 2.92 -28.91 16.82
CA PRO A 625 3.60 -28.89 18.11
C PRO A 625 4.96 -28.17 18.05
N GLU A 626 5.78 -28.46 17.04
CA GLU A 626 7.08 -27.81 16.83
C GLU A 626 6.92 -26.33 16.47
N ALA A 627 5.92 -26.02 15.64
CA ALA A 627 5.58 -24.64 15.30
C ALA A 627 5.25 -23.81 16.55
N ALA A 628 4.46 -24.36 17.47
CA ALA A 628 4.10 -23.71 18.72
C ALA A 628 5.33 -23.50 19.63
N LEU A 629 6.16 -24.53 19.79
CA LEU A 629 7.36 -24.49 20.63
C LEU A 629 8.33 -23.40 20.15
N HIS A 630 8.69 -23.42 18.87
CA HIS A 630 9.62 -22.46 18.30
C HIS A 630 9.04 -21.04 18.25
N ALA A 631 7.73 -20.89 18.07
CA ALA A 631 7.07 -19.59 18.17
C ALA A 631 7.10 -19.04 19.60
N GLU A 632 6.85 -19.86 20.63
CA GLU A 632 6.99 -19.45 22.04
C GLU A 632 8.41 -18.94 22.32
N GLN A 633 9.44 -19.69 21.90
CA GLN A 633 10.85 -19.32 22.09
C GLN A 633 11.25 -18.06 21.30
N ALA A 634 10.71 -17.88 20.09
CA ALA A 634 10.91 -16.65 19.32
C ALA A 634 10.28 -15.43 20.01
N GLY A 635 9.10 -15.60 20.60
CA GLY A 635 8.43 -14.57 21.39
C GLY A 635 9.21 -14.18 22.65
N GLU A 636 9.72 -15.16 23.40
CA GLU A 636 10.56 -14.91 24.59
C GLU A 636 11.81 -14.10 24.28
N ARG A 637 12.47 -14.41 23.15
CA ARG A 637 13.66 -13.66 22.72
C ARG A 637 13.31 -12.27 22.26
N ALA A 638 12.19 -12.10 21.56
CA ALA A 638 11.70 -10.78 21.20
C ALA A 638 11.44 -9.92 22.44
N GLU A 639 10.85 -10.48 23.51
CA GLU A 639 10.73 -9.80 24.81
C GLU A 639 12.08 -9.42 25.40
N GLN A 640 13.05 -10.33 25.42
CA GLN A 640 14.41 -10.08 25.94
C GLN A 640 15.13 -8.96 25.16
N SER A 641 14.85 -8.84 23.86
CA SER A 641 15.35 -7.76 22.99
C SER A 641 14.53 -6.47 23.03
N ALA A 642 13.54 -6.37 23.93
CA ALA A 642 12.61 -5.23 24.04
C ALA A 642 11.83 -4.91 22.74
N ALA A 643 11.39 -5.95 22.03
CA ALA A 643 10.56 -5.86 20.81
C ALA A 643 9.15 -6.45 21.04
N PRO A 644 8.25 -5.73 21.74
CA PRO A 644 6.95 -6.27 22.17
C PRO A 644 5.98 -6.57 21.00
N ASP A 645 6.09 -5.82 19.91
CA ASP A 645 5.35 -6.04 18.66
C ASP A 645 5.70 -7.40 18.03
N ARG A 646 7.00 -7.73 18.00
CA ARG A 646 7.48 -9.05 17.53
C ARG A 646 7.09 -10.16 18.48
N ALA A 647 7.21 -9.94 19.79
CA ALA A 647 6.82 -10.93 20.80
C ALA A 647 5.34 -11.30 20.67
N ARG A 648 4.47 -10.29 20.56
CA ARG A 648 3.04 -10.45 20.34
C ARG A 648 2.72 -11.29 19.11
N HIS A 649 3.39 -11.00 17.99
CA HIS A 649 3.23 -11.76 16.75
C HIS A 649 3.53 -13.25 16.98
N PHE A 650 4.67 -13.56 17.60
CA PHE A 650 5.06 -14.94 17.83
C PHE A 650 4.16 -15.66 18.85
N TYR A 651 3.66 -14.98 19.88
CA TYR A 651 2.70 -15.60 20.81
C TYR A 651 1.36 -15.91 20.17
N ARG A 652 0.87 -15.05 19.26
CA ARG A 652 -0.31 -15.33 18.45
C ARG A 652 -0.08 -16.57 17.57
N LEU A 653 1.06 -16.64 16.88
CA LEU A 653 1.43 -17.82 16.09
C LEU A 653 1.48 -19.09 16.94
N ALA A 654 2.06 -19.03 18.14
CA ALA A 654 2.12 -20.16 19.05
C ALA A 654 0.72 -20.61 19.50
N LEU A 655 -0.16 -19.66 19.86
CA LEU A 655 -1.53 -19.95 20.27
C LEU A 655 -2.37 -20.55 19.11
N ASP A 656 -2.20 -20.05 17.89
CA ASP A 656 -2.89 -20.58 16.72
C ASP A 656 -2.38 -21.97 16.34
N ALA A 657 -1.07 -22.23 16.46
CA ALA A 657 -0.51 -23.57 16.27
C ALA A 657 -1.04 -24.54 17.35
N LEU A 658 -1.07 -24.14 18.62
CA LEU A 658 -1.61 -24.97 19.71
C LEU A 658 -3.11 -25.28 19.54
N ALA A 659 -3.86 -24.39 18.88
CA ALA A 659 -5.28 -24.63 18.57
C ALA A 659 -5.49 -25.75 17.53
N GLN A 660 -4.46 -26.08 16.74
CA GLN A 660 -4.48 -27.19 15.78
C GLN A 660 -4.01 -28.52 16.40
N CYS A 661 -3.38 -28.47 17.58
CA CYS A 661 -2.92 -29.66 18.29
C CYS A 661 -4.09 -30.40 18.99
N PRO A 662 -4.00 -31.73 19.16
CA PRO A 662 -4.92 -32.46 20.03
C PRO A 662 -4.92 -31.90 21.46
N PRO A 663 -6.08 -31.84 22.14
CA PRO A 663 -6.17 -31.28 23.48
C PRO A 663 -5.44 -32.17 24.50
N SER A 664 -4.38 -31.64 25.12
CA SER A 664 -3.61 -32.29 26.19
C SER A 664 -3.44 -31.36 27.40
N ALA A 665 -3.00 -31.89 28.55
CA ALA A 665 -2.69 -31.07 29.72
C ALA A 665 -1.50 -30.12 29.46
N GLU A 666 -0.49 -30.59 28.73
CA GLU A 666 0.67 -29.80 28.32
C GLU A 666 0.30 -28.66 27.36
N SER A 667 -0.52 -28.94 26.34
CA SER A 667 -1.01 -27.92 25.40
C SER A 667 -1.84 -26.86 26.14
N TYR A 668 -2.70 -27.27 27.09
CA TYR A 668 -3.44 -26.31 27.91
C TYR A 668 -2.49 -25.44 28.76
N ALA A 669 -1.52 -26.04 29.46
CA ALA A 669 -0.56 -25.28 30.26
C ALA A 669 0.26 -24.29 29.42
N ALA A 670 0.66 -24.66 28.20
CA ALA A 670 1.33 -23.76 27.26
C ALA A 670 0.43 -22.58 26.84
N GLN A 671 -0.83 -22.85 26.51
CA GLN A 671 -1.80 -21.81 26.16
C GLN A 671 -2.01 -20.81 27.31
N VAL A 672 -2.11 -21.28 28.57
CA VAL A 672 -2.23 -20.40 29.74
C VAL A 672 -1.03 -19.46 29.88
N ARG A 673 0.20 -19.98 29.76
CA ARG A 673 1.42 -19.15 29.81
C ARG A 673 1.46 -18.12 28.68
N LEU A 674 1.14 -18.54 27.47
CA LEU A 674 1.16 -17.68 26.28
C LEU A 674 0.09 -16.58 26.33
N LEU A 675 -1.10 -16.88 26.86
CA LEU A 675 -2.16 -15.86 27.05
C LEU A 675 -1.71 -14.77 28.03
N GLN A 676 -1.02 -15.14 29.11
CA GLN A 676 -0.49 -14.17 30.06
C GLN A 676 0.57 -13.26 29.41
N ARG A 677 1.49 -13.84 28.63
CA ARG A 677 2.52 -13.09 27.90
C ARG A 677 1.95 -12.21 26.80
N LEU A 678 1.00 -12.73 26.03
CA LEU A 678 0.24 -11.95 25.04
C LEU A 678 -0.40 -10.73 25.70
N GLY A 679 -1.05 -10.91 26.85
CA GLY A 679 -1.61 -9.81 27.64
C GLY A 679 -0.62 -8.69 27.92
N LEU A 680 0.59 -9.03 28.39
CA LEU A 680 1.65 -8.05 28.65
C LEU A 680 2.09 -7.29 27.39
N THR A 681 2.13 -7.96 26.23
CA THR A 681 2.48 -7.30 24.97
C THR A 681 1.39 -6.34 24.45
N CYS A 682 0.15 -6.46 24.92
CA CYS A 682 -0.97 -5.59 24.53
C CYS A 682 -1.00 -4.23 25.24
N VAL A 683 -0.14 -4.00 26.24
CA VAL A 683 -0.16 -2.81 27.11
C VAL A 683 0.02 -1.50 26.33
N PHE A 684 0.88 -1.48 25.31
CA PHE A 684 1.22 -0.23 24.59
C PHE A 684 0.54 -0.09 23.23
N ASP A 685 0.29 -1.21 22.55
CA ASP A 685 -0.36 -1.21 21.24
C ASP A 685 -1.44 -2.32 21.14
N PRO A 686 -2.60 -2.15 21.80
CA PRO A 686 -3.67 -3.15 21.76
C PRO A 686 -4.23 -3.28 20.35
N SER A 687 -4.67 -4.47 19.91
CA SER A 687 -5.51 -4.57 18.71
C SER A 687 -6.75 -5.42 18.94
N PRO A 688 -7.85 -5.15 18.21
CA PRO A 688 -9.07 -5.92 18.33
C PRO A 688 -8.88 -7.42 18.04
N GLU A 689 -7.83 -7.78 17.31
CA GLU A 689 -7.47 -9.16 17.00
C GLU A 689 -6.94 -9.95 18.20
N ASP A 690 -6.57 -9.30 19.31
CA ASP A 690 -6.20 -10.02 20.54
C ASP A 690 -7.41 -10.56 21.29
N LEU A 691 -8.58 -9.91 21.17
CA LEU A 691 -9.78 -10.25 21.94
C LEU A 691 -10.19 -11.73 21.76
N PRO A 692 -10.22 -12.30 20.53
CA PRO A 692 -10.53 -13.71 20.32
C PRO A 692 -9.60 -14.69 21.02
N TYR A 693 -8.34 -14.34 21.29
CA TYR A 693 -7.42 -15.21 22.02
C TYR A 693 -7.82 -15.31 23.50
N PHE A 694 -8.16 -14.19 24.12
CA PHE A 694 -8.65 -14.17 25.50
C PHE A 694 -10.03 -14.83 25.64
N ASP A 695 -10.93 -14.62 24.67
CA ASP A 695 -12.24 -15.31 24.63
C ASP A 695 -12.07 -16.84 24.56
N ARG A 696 -11.21 -17.34 23.66
CA ARG A 696 -10.86 -18.77 23.57
C ARG A 696 -10.27 -19.26 24.90
N GLY A 697 -9.36 -18.50 25.49
CA GLY A 697 -8.76 -18.79 26.79
C GLY A 697 -9.78 -18.96 27.92
N SER A 698 -10.76 -18.06 28.02
CA SER A 698 -11.84 -18.15 29.02
C SER A 698 -12.71 -19.40 28.83
N VAL A 699 -13.02 -19.76 27.58
CA VAL A 699 -13.77 -21.00 27.27
C VAL A 699 -12.99 -22.24 27.70
N LEU A 700 -11.69 -22.28 27.42
CA LEU A 700 -10.82 -23.40 27.80
C LEU A 700 -10.69 -23.52 29.32
N ALA A 701 -10.48 -22.40 30.02
CA ALA A 701 -10.39 -22.36 31.48
C ALA A 701 -11.69 -22.86 32.14
N ARG A 702 -12.85 -22.46 31.60
CA ARG A 702 -14.15 -22.94 32.07
C ARG A 702 -14.31 -24.45 31.91
N ARG A 703 -13.90 -25.03 30.77
CA ARG A 703 -13.96 -26.49 30.54
C ARG A 703 -13.05 -27.27 31.49
N ARG A 704 -11.98 -26.66 31.97
CA ARG A 704 -11.00 -27.26 32.90
C ARG A 704 -11.27 -26.93 34.37
N ASN A 705 -12.31 -26.16 34.69
CA ASN A 705 -12.58 -25.64 36.03
C ASN A 705 -11.37 -24.92 36.66
N ASP A 706 -10.71 -24.07 35.87
CA ASP A 706 -9.54 -23.29 36.28
C ASP A 706 -9.94 -21.82 36.52
N PRO A 707 -10.32 -21.44 37.76
CA PRO A 707 -10.78 -20.09 38.06
C PRO A 707 -9.67 -19.04 37.95
N ALA A 708 -8.40 -19.44 38.13
CA ALA A 708 -7.25 -18.55 38.02
C ALA A 708 -7.07 -18.08 36.58
N THR A 709 -6.99 -19.02 35.62
CA THR A 709 -6.88 -18.70 34.20
C THR A 709 -8.13 -17.97 33.68
N MET A 710 -9.33 -18.36 34.15
CA MET A 710 -10.56 -17.66 33.79
C MET A 710 -10.49 -16.18 34.19
N THR A 711 -10.06 -15.90 35.42
CA THR A 711 -9.92 -14.53 35.94
C THR A 711 -8.87 -13.73 35.16
N LEU A 712 -7.71 -14.32 34.86
CA LEU A 712 -6.64 -13.67 34.10
C LEU A 712 -7.04 -13.34 32.65
N THR A 713 -7.73 -14.26 31.98
CA THR A 713 -8.20 -14.03 30.60
C THR A 713 -9.28 -12.95 30.55
N VAL A 714 -10.19 -12.91 31.53
CA VAL A 714 -11.18 -11.84 31.67
C VAL A 714 -10.49 -10.49 31.96
N PHE A 715 -9.46 -10.46 32.80
CA PHE A 715 -8.66 -9.26 33.06
C PHE A 715 -8.05 -8.70 31.76
N TRP A 716 -7.32 -9.52 31.00
CA TRP A 716 -6.65 -9.06 29.78
C TRP A 716 -7.63 -8.64 28.69
N ARG A 717 -8.76 -9.33 28.59
CA ARG A 717 -9.86 -8.91 27.72
C ARG A 717 -10.41 -7.55 28.12
N GLY A 718 -10.61 -7.31 29.42
CA GLY A 718 -11.02 -6.02 29.97
C GLY A 718 -9.98 -4.91 29.71
N TYR A 719 -8.70 -5.23 29.87
CA TYR A 719 -7.59 -4.31 29.58
C TYR A 719 -7.58 -3.89 28.09
N VAL A 720 -7.63 -4.85 27.17
CA VAL A 720 -7.64 -4.56 25.72
C VAL A 720 -8.91 -3.78 25.34
N ALA A 721 -10.07 -4.12 25.91
CA ALA A 721 -11.30 -3.35 25.71
C ALA A 721 -11.16 -1.90 26.18
N TYR A 722 -10.52 -1.65 27.33
CA TYR A 722 -10.23 -0.31 27.83
C TYR A 722 -9.38 0.47 26.83
N ALA A 723 -8.25 -0.11 26.43
CA ALA A 723 -7.28 0.56 25.58
C ALA A 723 -7.79 0.78 24.13
N LEU A 724 -8.76 -0.03 23.66
CA LEU A 724 -9.49 0.20 22.40
C LEU A 724 -10.63 1.22 22.50
N GLY A 725 -10.97 1.69 23.71
CA GLY A 725 -12.09 2.61 23.94
C GLY A 725 -13.47 1.94 23.91
N MET A 726 -13.55 0.66 24.27
CA MET A 726 -14.79 -0.09 24.48
C MET A 726 -15.21 0.01 25.96
N THR A 727 -15.47 1.23 26.41
CA THR A 727 -15.50 1.61 27.83
C THR A 727 -16.46 0.78 28.69
N GLN A 728 -17.71 0.57 28.25
CA GLN A 728 -18.68 -0.22 29.00
C GLN A 728 -18.24 -1.68 29.15
N ALA A 729 -17.79 -2.32 28.07
CA ALA A 729 -17.30 -3.69 28.10
C ALA A 729 -16.07 -3.83 29.00
N ALA A 730 -15.14 -2.88 28.90
CA ALA A 730 -13.95 -2.84 29.74
C ALA A 730 -14.28 -2.82 31.23
N VAL A 731 -15.17 -1.93 31.66
CA VAL A 731 -15.60 -1.83 33.07
C VAL A 731 -16.24 -3.14 33.55
N VAL A 732 -17.11 -3.75 32.74
CA VAL A 732 -17.74 -5.04 33.09
C VAL A 732 -16.69 -6.12 33.34
N HIS A 733 -15.77 -6.32 32.40
CA HIS A 733 -14.76 -7.37 32.50
C HIS A 733 -13.72 -7.10 33.59
N LEU A 734 -13.32 -5.84 33.79
CA LEU A 734 -12.37 -5.50 34.85
C LEU A 734 -12.99 -5.62 36.26
N ARG A 735 -14.29 -5.35 36.41
CA ARG A 735 -15.03 -5.63 37.68
C ARG A 735 -15.08 -7.13 37.96
N GLU A 736 -15.44 -7.92 36.96
CA GLU A 736 -15.47 -9.39 37.06
C GLU A 736 -14.09 -9.97 37.42
N ALA A 737 -13.05 -9.48 36.75
CA ALA A 737 -11.67 -9.88 37.04
C ALA A 737 -11.21 -9.49 38.45
N LEU A 738 -11.55 -8.28 38.90
CA LEU A 738 -11.21 -7.84 40.25
C LEU A 738 -11.88 -8.73 41.31
N GLN A 739 -13.17 -9.03 41.15
CA GLN A 739 -13.90 -9.93 42.05
C GLN A 739 -13.30 -11.34 42.06
N GLY A 740 -12.92 -11.86 40.89
CA GLY A 740 -12.23 -13.15 40.78
C GLY A 740 -10.88 -13.15 41.52
N LEU A 741 -10.09 -12.08 41.40
CA LEU A 741 -8.80 -11.94 42.10
C LEU A 741 -8.98 -11.82 43.62
N GLU A 742 -10.02 -11.15 44.10
CA GLU A 742 -10.36 -11.07 45.52
C GLU A 742 -10.70 -12.45 46.08
N GLN A 743 -11.52 -13.24 45.37
CA GLN A 743 -11.85 -14.61 45.74
C GLN A 743 -10.62 -15.52 45.77
N LEU A 744 -9.75 -15.43 44.76
CA LEU A 744 -8.49 -16.17 44.70
C LEU A 744 -7.53 -15.78 45.83
N SER A 745 -7.54 -14.50 46.24
CA SER A 745 -6.70 -14.00 47.34
C SER A 745 -7.24 -14.41 48.72
N ALA A 746 -8.55 -14.60 48.85
CA ALA A 746 -9.20 -15.01 50.09
C ALA A 746 -9.19 -16.54 50.33
N ALA A 747 -8.89 -17.34 49.31
CA ALA A 747 -8.82 -18.79 49.43
C ALA A 747 -7.68 -19.23 50.40
N PRO A 748 -7.85 -20.32 51.18
CA PRO A 748 -6.82 -20.79 52.10
C PRO A 748 -5.52 -21.05 51.34
N ALA A 749 -4.43 -20.39 51.74
CA ALA A 749 -3.14 -20.55 51.08
C ALA A 749 -2.68 -22.02 51.19
N GLN A 750 -2.71 -22.76 50.08
CA GLN A 750 -1.98 -24.02 49.99
C GLN A 750 -0.49 -23.68 49.91
N GLU A 751 0.29 -24.23 50.86
CA GLU A 751 1.76 -24.24 50.87
C GLU A 751 2.44 -22.87 50.65
N GLY A 752 2.52 -22.05 51.71
CA GLY A 752 3.55 -21.00 51.84
C GLY A 752 3.43 -19.76 50.94
N ARG A 753 2.36 -19.62 50.14
CA ARG A 753 2.14 -18.48 49.22
C ARG A 753 1.06 -17.50 49.69
N ALA A 754 1.12 -17.05 50.95
CA ALA A 754 0.31 -15.90 51.36
C ALA A 754 0.64 -14.71 50.44
N ASN A 755 -0.36 -14.09 49.82
CA ASN A 755 -0.25 -12.92 48.93
C ASN A 755 0.25 -13.14 47.48
N ALA A 756 0.23 -14.34 46.92
CA ALA A 756 0.66 -14.57 45.52
C ALA A 756 -0.11 -13.74 44.47
N TRP A 757 -1.38 -13.43 44.72
CA TRP A 757 -2.24 -12.67 43.82
C TRP A 757 -2.23 -11.16 44.06
N LEU A 758 -1.61 -10.68 45.15
CA LEU A 758 -1.64 -9.28 45.55
C LEU A 758 -1.13 -8.32 44.46
N PRO A 759 -0.02 -8.58 43.74
CA PRO A 759 0.42 -7.70 42.66
C PRO A 759 -0.61 -7.59 41.52
N MET A 760 -1.26 -8.70 41.17
CA MET A 760 -2.28 -8.74 40.13
C MET A 760 -3.57 -8.05 40.59
N LEU A 761 -3.96 -8.24 41.86
CA LEU A 761 -5.10 -7.55 42.48
C LEU A 761 -4.91 -6.03 42.42
N VAL A 762 -3.75 -5.53 42.86
CA VAL A 762 -3.40 -4.11 42.83
C VAL A 762 -3.36 -3.56 41.40
N GLN A 763 -2.87 -4.35 40.44
CA GLN A 763 -2.90 -3.97 39.03
C GLN A 763 -4.33 -3.94 38.46
N ALA A 764 -5.19 -4.88 38.85
CA ALA A 764 -6.59 -4.91 38.47
C ALA A 764 -7.37 -3.72 39.03
N GLN A 765 -7.13 -3.35 40.30
CA GLN A 765 -7.68 -2.14 40.91
C GLN A 765 -7.28 -0.89 40.12
N ALA A 766 -5.98 -0.72 39.84
CA ALA A 766 -5.50 0.43 39.07
C ALA A 766 -6.12 0.49 37.67
N THR A 767 -6.19 -0.65 36.97
CA THR A 767 -6.72 -0.73 35.60
C THR A 767 -8.23 -0.49 35.57
N LEU A 768 -8.99 -1.03 36.53
CA LEU A 768 -10.41 -0.76 36.66
C LEU A 768 -10.64 0.74 36.97
N GLY A 769 -9.84 1.33 37.85
CA GLY A 769 -9.88 2.78 38.11
C GLY A 769 -9.65 3.61 36.84
N GLN A 770 -8.68 3.22 36.00
CA GLN A 770 -8.44 3.86 34.70
C GLN A 770 -9.62 3.71 33.73
N ALA A 771 -10.25 2.54 33.69
CA ALA A 771 -11.42 2.30 32.84
C ALA A 771 -12.66 3.08 33.32
N LEU A 772 -12.88 3.17 34.64
CA LEU A 772 -13.93 3.99 35.24
C LEU A 772 -13.70 5.48 34.99
N ALA A 773 -12.45 5.93 35.05
CA ALA A 773 -12.09 7.29 34.66
C ALA A 773 -12.48 7.56 33.20
N ALA A 774 -12.17 6.65 32.27
CA ALA A 774 -12.61 6.78 30.88
C ALA A 774 -14.14 6.71 30.70
N ALA A 775 -14.85 6.04 31.62
CA ALA A 775 -16.32 5.97 31.67
C ALA A 775 -16.98 7.22 32.28
N GLY A 776 -16.20 8.11 32.89
CA GLY A 776 -16.70 9.27 33.65
C GLY A 776 -17.23 8.91 35.05
N GLU A 777 -16.92 7.73 35.59
CA GLU A 777 -17.25 7.32 36.96
C GLU A 777 -16.12 7.71 37.93
N TYR A 778 -15.88 9.02 38.08
CA TYR A 778 -14.65 9.56 38.68
C TYR A 778 -14.43 9.25 40.16
N GLU A 779 -15.48 9.29 40.99
CA GLU A 779 -15.32 9.01 42.42
C GLU A 779 -14.84 7.55 42.66
N ALA A 780 -15.50 6.59 42.02
CA ALA A 780 -15.09 5.19 42.06
C ALA A 780 -13.70 4.98 41.44
N ALA A 781 -13.38 5.71 40.37
CA ALA A 781 -12.08 5.67 39.72
C ALA A 781 -10.94 6.11 40.67
N LEU A 782 -11.11 7.23 41.36
CA LEU A 782 -10.11 7.77 42.29
C LEU A 782 -9.91 6.87 43.50
N ASN A 783 -10.99 6.36 44.10
CA ASN A 783 -10.88 5.44 45.25
C ASN A 783 -10.01 4.21 44.92
N LEU A 784 -10.23 3.61 43.75
CA LEU A 784 -9.42 2.46 43.30
C LEU A 784 -7.99 2.84 42.95
N MET A 785 -7.78 3.96 42.25
CA MET A 785 -6.43 4.41 41.87
C MET A 785 -5.62 4.82 43.10
N ASP A 786 -6.20 5.52 44.07
CA ASP A 786 -5.52 5.94 45.30
C ASP A 786 -5.12 4.75 46.17
N SER A 787 -6.03 3.78 46.32
CA SER A 787 -5.71 2.52 47.01
C SER A 787 -4.55 1.80 46.32
N ALA A 788 -4.62 1.63 45.00
CA ALA A 788 -3.57 0.94 44.25
C ALA A 788 -2.23 1.70 44.27
N ILE A 789 -2.24 3.03 44.16
CA ILE A 789 -1.04 3.88 44.23
C ILE A 789 -0.42 3.81 45.63
N ALA A 790 -1.22 3.86 46.69
CA ALA A 790 -0.74 3.76 48.07
C ALA A 790 -0.03 2.42 48.32
N ILE A 791 -0.64 1.30 47.90
CA ILE A 791 -0.03 -0.03 48.02
C ILE A 791 1.27 -0.11 47.19
N LYS A 792 1.26 0.38 45.94
CA LYS A 792 2.46 0.41 45.07
C LYS A 792 3.59 1.26 45.66
N ARG A 793 3.28 2.35 46.37
CA ARG A 793 4.27 3.19 47.09
C ARG A 793 4.90 2.45 48.27
N GLN A 794 4.09 1.73 49.05
CA GLN A 794 4.56 0.96 50.21
C GLN A 794 5.48 -0.21 49.83
N HIS A 795 5.20 -0.87 48.69
CA HIS A 795 5.97 -2.01 48.20
C HIS A 795 7.05 -1.63 47.18
N ARG A 796 7.44 -0.36 47.09
CA ARG A 796 8.47 0.10 46.15
C ARG A 796 9.85 -0.41 46.60
N SER A 797 10.39 -1.37 45.87
CA SER A 797 11.77 -1.84 46.04
C SER A 797 12.62 -1.48 44.81
N GLY A 798 13.59 -0.57 44.98
CA GLY A 798 14.68 -0.34 44.03
C GLY A 798 14.59 0.88 43.10
N ALA A 799 15.59 0.97 42.21
CA ALA A 799 15.90 2.11 41.33
C ALA A 799 15.20 2.08 39.95
N ARG A 800 14.31 1.10 39.69
CA ARG A 800 13.61 0.97 38.39
C ARG A 800 12.46 1.98 38.25
N PRO A 801 12.18 2.51 37.04
CA PRO A 801 11.05 3.40 36.81
C PRO A 801 9.71 2.75 37.18
N ALA A 802 8.86 3.47 37.91
CA ALA A 802 7.57 2.96 38.36
C ALA A 802 6.48 3.16 37.28
N VAL A 803 6.70 2.57 36.10
CA VAL A 803 5.91 2.80 34.88
C VAL A 803 4.40 2.66 35.09
N GLY A 804 3.96 1.56 35.70
CA GLY A 804 2.54 1.33 35.97
C GLY A 804 1.94 2.28 37.01
N SER A 805 2.76 2.85 37.90
CA SER A 805 2.33 3.89 38.86
C SER A 805 2.27 5.25 38.19
N ALA A 806 3.22 5.58 37.31
CA ALA A 806 3.24 6.84 36.56
C ALA A 806 2.00 6.98 35.66
N TYR A 807 1.60 5.92 34.97
CA TYR A 807 0.38 5.95 34.15
C TYR A 807 -0.90 6.08 35.02
N ALA A 808 -0.99 5.36 36.14
CA ALA A 808 -2.11 5.50 37.07
C ALA A 808 -2.22 6.93 37.66
N LEU A 809 -1.07 7.52 38.03
CA LEU A 809 -1.00 8.92 38.47
C LEU A 809 -1.45 9.91 37.39
N ALA A 810 -1.05 9.68 36.13
CA ALA A 810 -1.50 10.52 35.02
C ALA A 810 -3.00 10.40 34.74
N CYS A 811 -3.58 9.20 34.84
CA CYS A 811 -5.03 9.02 34.75
C CYS A 811 -5.77 9.69 35.91
N LYS A 812 -5.25 9.58 37.15
CA LYS A 812 -5.74 10.34 38.30
C LYS A 812 -5.68 11.86 38.03
N ALA A 813 -4.55 12.36 37.55
CA ALA A 813 -4.36 13.78 37.21
C ALA A 813 -5.37 14.26 36.16
N ALA A 814 -5.67 13.44 35.14
CA ALA A 814 -6.69 13.77 34.15
C ALA A 814 -8.09 13.88 34.76
N VAL A 815 -8.44 13.00 35.71
CA VAL A 815 -9.72 13.10 36.46
C VAL A 815 -9.80 14.39 37.27
N LEU A 816 -8.74 14.70 38.03
CA LEU A 816 -8.63 15.94 38.81
C LEU A 816 -8.73 17.19 37.91
N GLY A 817 -8.09 17.15 36.74
CA GLY A 817 -8.17 18.21 35.74
C GLY A 817 -9.60 18.42 35.21
N ASP A 818 -10.36 17.36 34.93
CA ASP A 818 -11.76 17.49 34.51
C ASP A 818 -12.66 18.02 35.65
N TRP A 819 -12.40 17.59 36.89
CA TRP A 819 -13.00 18.16 38.10
C TRP A 819 -12.63 19.61 38.36
N GLY A 820 -11.60 20.15 37.70
CA GLY A 820 -11.18 21.54 37.85
C GLY A 820 -10.20 21.79 38.99
N THR A 821 -9.67 20.75 39.64
CA THR A 821 -8.57 20.87 40.61
C THR A 821 -7.22 20.84 39.88
N PHE A 822 -7.00 21.84 39.01
CA PHE A 822 -5.86 21.88 38.09
C PHE A 822 -4.49 21.86 38.79
N ASP A 823 -4.37 22.47 39.98
CA ASP A 823 -3.11 22.49 40.74
C ASP A 823 -2.74 21.08 41.24
N GLU A 824 -3.69 20.35 41.84
CA GLU A 824 -3.49 18.95 42.24
C GLU A 824 -3.21 18.03 41.06
N ALA A 825 -3.87 18.30 39.91
CA ALA A 825 -3.59 17.59 38.66
C ALA A 825 -2.14 17.82 38.20
N ALA A 826 -1.66 19.07 38.25
CA ALA A 826 -0.29 19.42 37.88
C ALA A 826 0.75 18.73 38.79
N GLU A 827 0.50 18.67 40.09
CA GLU A 827 1.34 17.93 41.05
C GLU A 827 1.40 16.43 40.72
N CYS A 828 0.25 15.81 40.43
CA CYS A 828 0.20 14.40 40.03
C CYS A 828 0.95 14.14 38.71
N PHE A 829 0.84 15.03 37.72
CA PHE A 829 1.62 14.92 36.49
C PHE A 829 3.12 15.10 36.72
N ALA A 830 3.52 16.02 37.60
CA ALA A 830 4.92 16.22 37.96
C ALA A 830 5.51 14.96 38.62
N GLU A 831 4.78 14.35 39.57
CA GLU A 831 5.17 13.08 40.19
C GLU A 831 5.26 11.95 39.16
N ALA A 832 4.26 11.82 38.29
CA ALA A 832 4.23 10.80 37.24
C ALA A 832 5.45 10.91 36.31
N ARG A 833 5.81 12.13 35.90
CA ARG A 833 6.98 12.38 35.05
C ARG A 833 8.29 12.15 35.78
N GLN A 834 8.38 12.53 37.06
CA GLN A 834 9.57 12.26 37.88
C GLN A 834 9.82 10.75 38.03
N ALA A 835 8.75 9.96 38.16
CA ALA A 835 8.84 8.50 38.28
C ALA A 835 9.40 7.79 37.03
N ILE A 836 9.44 8.47 35.88
CA ILE A 836 9.94 7.97 34.59
C ILE A 836 11.00 8.88 33.95
N TYR A 837 11.52 9.86 34.71
CA TYR A 837 12.46 10.85 34.19
C TYR A 837 13.76 10.19 33.69
N GLY A 838 14.21 10.58 32.50
CA GLY A 838 15.42 10.04 31.87
C GLY A 838 15.31 8.58 31.39
N ALA A 839 14.18 7.91 31.58
CA ALA A 839 14.00 6.51 31.21
C ALA A 839 13.78 6.30 29.70
N GLY A 840 13.47 7.35 28.94
CA GLY A 840 13.14 7.25 27.51
C GLY A 840 11.92 6.36 27.21
N HIS A 841 11.10 6.09 28.23
CA HIS A 841 10.08 5.04 28.24
C HIS A 841 8.80 5.48 27.51
N GLU A 842 8.12 4.53 26.84
CA GLU A 842 6.96 4.78 25.98
C GLU A 842 5.79 5.50 26.69
N VAL A 843 5.56 5.14 27.97
CA VAL A 843 4.54 5.76 28.85
C VAL A 843 4.69 7.28 28.99
N GLU A 844 5.89 7.84 28.82
CA GLU A 844 6.07 9.29 28.87
C GLU A 844 5.20 10.01 27.82
N GLY A 845 5.05 9.43 26.63
CA GLY A 845 4.16 9.95 25.59
C GLY A 845 2.69 9.96 26.03
N SER A 846 2.23 8.93 26.74
CA SER A 846 0.86 8.85 27.28
C SER A 846 0.62 9.87 28.40
N VAL A 847 1.60 10.06 29.28
CA VAL A 847 1.53 11.08 30.36
C VAL A 847 1.44 12.48 29.75
N LEU A 848 2.27 12.78 28.76
CA LEU A 848 2.26 14.07 28.06
C LEU A 848 0.97 14.31 27.26
N CYS A 849 0.36 13.26 26.69
CA CYS A 849 -0.97 13.37 26.05
C CYS A 849 -2.05 13.80 27.04
N LEU A 850 -2.12 13.15 28.20
CA LEU A 850 -3.09 13.48 29.23
C LEU A 850 -2.85 14.87 29.83
N LEU A 851 -1.58 15.25 30.01
CA LEU A 851 -1.20 16.60 30.42
C LEU A 851 -1.66 17.65 29.41
N ALA A 852 -1.38 17.43 28.12
CA ALA A 852 -1.83 18.32 27.05
C ALA A 852 -3.35 18.44 27.03
N LEU A 853 -4.10 17.35 27.24
CA LEU A 853 -5.56 17.39 27.34
C LEU A 853 -6.04 18.30 28.49
N VAL A 854 -5.46 18.17 29.68
CA VAL A 854 -5.81 19.01 30.84
C VAL A 854 -5.46 20.49 30.58
N GLN A 855 -4.32 20.75 29.96
CA GLN A 855 -3.92 22.11 29.55
C GLN A 855 -4.91 22.72 28.53
N LEU A 856 -5.44 21.92 27.60
CA LEU A 856 -6.49 22.37 26.67
C LEU A 856 -7.78 22.73 27.42
N TRP A 857 -8.19 21.94 28.42
CA TRP A 857 -9.37 22.25 29.24
C TRP A 857 -9.22 23.52 30.05
N GLN A 858 -8.01 23.82 30.53
CA GLN A 858 -7.71 25.05 31.25
C GLN A 858 -7.56 26.27 30.31
N GLY A 859 -7.42 26.07 29.00
CA GLY A 859 -7.20 27.13 28.01
C GLY A 859 -5.73 27.54 27.85
N ARG A 860 -4.78 26.71 28.30
CA ARG A 860 -3.32 26.93 28.17
C ARG A 860 -2.81 26.37 26.84
N TRP A 861 -3.22 27.00 25.73
CA TRP A 861 -2.99 26.46 24.37
C TRP A 861 -1.50 26.28 24.01
N ALA A 862 -0.63 27.23 24.39
CA ALA A 862 0.79 27.17 24.08
C ALA A 862 1.51 26.01 24.81
N GLU A 863 1.19 25.81 26.09
CA GLU A 863 1.70 24.69 26.88
C GLU A 863 1.19 23.35 26.33
N ALA A 864 -0.10 23.27 26.00
CA ALA A 864 -0.69 22.08 25.38
C ALA A 864 -0.01 21.73 24.05
N GLN A 865 0.30 22.72 23.22
CA GLN A 865 1.04 22.54 21.97
C GLN A 865 2.44 21.97 22.23
N GLN A 866 3.15 22.46 23.24
CA GLN A 866 4.48 21.96 23.59
C GLN A 866 4.43 20.51 24.07
N SER A 867 3.54 20.19 25.02
CA SER A 867 3.38 18.84 25.54
C SER A 867 2.91 17.85 24.48
N ALA A 868 1.96 18.23 23.61
CA ALA A 868 1.52 17.38 22.50
C ALA A 868 2.63 17.14 21.46
N SER A 869 3.47 18.14 21.19
CA SER A 869 4.61 18.00 20.26
C SER A 869 5.67 17.03 20.79
N GLN A 870 5.99 17.12 22.09
CA GLN A 870 6.91 16.17 22.74
C GLN A 870 6.35 14.75 22.75
N ALA A 871 5.07 14.60 23.08
CA ALA A 871 4.38 13.31 23.02
C ALA A 871 4.41 12.71 21.60
N LEU A 872 4.22 13.54 20.57
CA LEU A 872 4.27 13.13 19.17
C LEU A 872 5.65 12.60 18.77
N GLN A 873 6.72 13.28 19.17
CA GLN A 873 8.10 12.84 18.90
C GLN A 873 8.41 11.50 19.58
N ILE A 874 7.99 11.33 20.83
CA ILE A 874 8.14 10.07 21.56
C ILE A 874 7.36 8.96 20.85
N ALA A 875 6.11 9.21 20.48
CA ALA A 875 5.25 8.25 19.80
C ALA A 875 5.81 7.81 18.45
N GLN A 876 6.43 8.72 17.69
CA GLN A 876 7.13 8.39 16.45
C GLN A 876 8.33 7.47 16.70
N ARG A 877 9.14 7.77 17.72
CA ARG A 877 10.31 6.98 18.08
C ARG A 877 9.96 5.56 18.53
N VAL A 878 8.92 5.43 19.35
CA VAL A 878 8.52 4.14 19.95
C VAL A 878 7.39 3.44 19.18
N ARG A 879 6.97 3.99 18.04
CA ARG A 879 5.91 3.46 17.17
C ARG A 879 4.56 3.22 17.89
N ASN A 880 4.23 4.03 18.90
CA ASN A 880 2.94 3.95 19.57
C ASN A 880 1.85 4.63 18.74
N LEU A 881 0.99 3.82 18.11
CA LEU A 881 -0.03 4.30 17.17
C LEU A 881 -1.07 5.22 17.84
N TYR A 882 -1.62 4.82 18.99
CA TYR A 882 -2.66 5.62 19.63
C TYR A 882 -2.13 6.98 20.09
N VAL A 883 -0.98 7.00 20.77
CA VAL A 883 -0.34 8.24 21.24
C VAL A 883 0.01 9.13 20.03
N PHE A 884 0.50 8.56 18.94
CA PHE A 884 0.78 9.31 17.71
C PHE A 884 -0.47 10.04 17.18
N GLY A 885 -1.58 9.31 16.99
CA GLY A 885 -2.83 9.90 16.50
C GLY A 885 -3.42 10.93 17.45
N MET A 886 -3.45 10.63 18.76
CA MET A 886 -4.02 11.52 19.77
C MET A 886 -3.18 12.78 19.97
N SER A 887 -1.84 12.66 19.99
CA SER A 887 -0.94 13.83 20.06
C SER A 887 -1.11 14.77 18.87
N ARG A 888 -1.28 14.22 17.65
CA ARG A 888 -1.57 15.04 16.46
C ARG A 888 -2.88 15.81 16.63
N ALA A 889 -3.92 15.17 17.15
CA ALA A 889 -5.20 15.81 17.38
C ALA A 889 -5.11 16.92 18.45
N LEU A 890 -4.46 16.65 19.58
CA LEU A 890 -4.22 17.62 20.65
C LEU A 890 -3.43 18.83 20.16
N LEU A 891 -2.35 18.58 19.41
CA LEU A 891 -1.53 19.62 18.79
C LEU A 891 -2.35 20.48 17.81
N SER A 892 -3.10 19.83 16.92
CA SER A 892 -3.93 20.49 15.91
C SER A 892 -5.03 21.32 16.57
N ARG A 893 -5.63 20.82 17.66
CA ARG A 893 -6.62 21.54 18.46
C ARG A 893 -6.03 22.80 19.11
N ALA A 894 -4.84 22.71 19.70
CA ALA A 894 -4.14 23.85 20.27
C ALA A 894 -3.79 24.91 19.22
N GLN A 895 -3.32 24.48 18.04
CA GLN A 895 -2.97 25.37 16.93
C GLN A 895 -4.21 26.06 16.34
N TRP A 896 -5.32 25.32 16.18
CA TRP A 896 -6.58 25.87 15.67
C TRP A 896 -7.11 26.98 16.58
N ARG A 897 -7.02 26.82 17.91
CA ARG A 897 -7.45 27.84 18.89
C ARG A 897 -6.56 29.07 18.95
N GLN A 898 -5.27 28.94 18.65
CA GLN A 898 -4.33 30.06 18.59
C GLN A 898 -4.41 30.82 17.26
N GLY A 899 -4.83 30.15 16.18
CA GLY A 899 -5.03 30.76 14.88
C GLY A 899 -6.22 31.71 14.85
N ALA A 900 -6.09 32.84 14.15
CA ALA A 900 -7.23 33.71 13.90
C ALA A 900 -8.32 32.95 13.11
N PRO A 901 -9.61 33.06 13.46
CA PRO A 901 -10.70 32.41 12.73
C PRO A 901 -10.63 32.73 11.22
N GLY A 902 -10.72 31.70 10.39
CA GLY A 902 -10.63 31.84 8.92
C GLY A 902 -9.21 31.98 8.34
N SER A 903 -8.18 32.11 9.17
CA SER A 903 -6.79 32.17 8.68
C SER A 903 -6.32 30.84 8.07
N ALA A 904 -5.36 30.90 7.14
CA ALA A 904 -4.76 29.72 6.53
C ALA A 904 -4.07 28.79 7.56
N SER A 905 -3.58 29.33 8.68
CA SER A 905 -3.04 28.50 9.78
C SER A 905 -4.15 27.76 10.52
N ALA A 906 -5.27 28.42 10.84
CA ALA A 906 -6.41 27.76 11.47
C ALA A 906 -7.05 26.70 10.55
N GLN A 907 -7.16 26.95 9.25
CA GLN A 907 -7.66 25.96 8.28
C GLN A 907 -6.75 24.73 8.20
N ARG A 908 -5.42 24.91 8.13
CA ARG A 908 -4.47 23.80 8.17
C ARG A 908 -4.56 22.99 9.46
N ALA A 909 -4.71 23.67 10.59
CA ALA A 909 -4.86 23.01 11.89
C ALA A 909 -6.18 22.20 11.97
N LEU A 910 -7.29 22.73 11.43
CA LEU A 910 -8.55 21.97 11.36
C LEU A 910 -8.40 20.74 10.46
N GLN A 911 -7.80 20.88 9.28
CA GLN A 911 -7.55 19.74 8.40
C GLN A 911 -6.70 18.67 9.09
N ALA A 912 -5.64 19.08 9.81
CA ALA A 912 -4.80 18.16 10.54
C ALA A 912 -5.55 17.42 11.68
N LEU A 913 -6.54 18.08 12.30
CA LEU A 913 -7.42 17.45 13.29
C LEU A 913 -8.37 16.43 12.65
N GLU A 914 -8.95 16.75 11.48
CA GLU A 914 -9.78 15.81 10.70
C GLU A 914 -8.96 14.57 10.30
N ASP A 915 -7.74 14.79 9.81
CA ASP A 915 -6.84 13.71 9.40
C ASP A 915 -6.48 12.81 10.59
N ALA A 916 -6.19 13.39 11.76
CA ALA A 916 -5.90 12.64 12.98
C ALA A 916 -7.10 11.80 13.44
N GLN A 917 -8.31 12.36 13.37
CA GLN A 917 -9.55 11.67 13.71
C GLN A 917 -9.80 10.49 12.78
N GLN A 918 -9.70 10.68 11.46
CA GLN A 918 -9.85 9.61 10.47
C GLN A 918 -8.78 8.52 10.65
N TRP A 919 -7.54 8.92 10.94
CA TRP A 919 -6.42 8.00 11.16
C TRP A 919 -6.68 7.07 12.35
N LEU A 920 -7.13 7.60 13.49
CA LEU A 920 -7.48 6.78 14.67
C LEU A 920 -8.69 5.88 14.41
N GLN A 921 -9.73 6.42 13.78
CA GLN A 921 -10.95 5.68 13.48
C GLN A 921 -10.69 4.47 12.57
N SER A 922 -9.86 4.65 11.53
CA SER A 922 -9.52 3.60 10.58
C SER A 922 -8.80 2.40 11.21
N ARG A 923 -8.04 2.64 12.28
CA ARG A 923 -7.32 1.63 13.06
C ARG A 923 -8.13 1.11 14.25
N ARG A 924 -9.41 1.49 14.34
CA ARG A 924 -10.32 1.14 15.45
C ARG A 924 -9.75 1.53 16.82
N LYS A 925 -8.94 2.60 16.89
CA LYS A 925 -8.44 3.18 18.13
C LYS A 925 -9.43 4.24 18.59
N ARG A 926 -10.32 3.89 19.52
CA ARG A 926 -11.50 4.73 19.85
C ARG A 926 -11.45 5.36 21.24
N LEU A 927 -10.40 5.11 22.02
CA LEU A 927 -10.25 5.72 23.35
C LEU A 927 -10.31 7.24 23.21
N PHE A 928 -11.21 7.88 23.98
CA PHE A 928 -11.53 9.32 23.91
C PHE A 928 -11.97 9.85 22.53
N GLY A 929 -12.50 8.97 21.68
CA GLY A 929 -13.03 9.33 20.37
C GLY A 929 -14.08 10.45 20.40
N SER A 930 -14.86 10.54 21.48
CA SER A 930 -15.86 11.61 21.65
C SER A 930 -15.25 13.00 21.63
N LEU A 931 -14.04 13.20 22.20
CA LEU A 931 -13.36 14.50 22.25
C LEU A 931 -13.07 15.04 20.85
N LEU A 932 -12.54 14.18 19.97
CA LEU A 932 -12.23 14.52 18.58
C LEU A 932 -13.47 15.02 17.84
N HIS A 933 -14.57 14.27 17.96
CA HIS A 933 -15.85 14.63 17.36
C HIS A 933 -16.43 15.91 17.97
N GLY A 934 -16.30 16.11 19.28
CA GLY A 934 -16.73 17.34 19.96
C GLY A 934 -15.96 18.56 19.49
N TRP A 935 -14.63 18.47 19.37
CA TRP A 935 -13.78 19.56 18.88
C TRP A 935 -14.03 19.89 17.41
N LEU A 936 -14.26 18.89 16.56
CA LEU A 936 -14.64 19.10 15.17
C LEU A 936 -16.03 19.75 15.04
N ALA A 937 -17.00 19.31 15.84
CA ALA A 937 -18.33 19.93 15.87
C ALA A 937 -18.24 21.42 16.24
N GLU A 938 -17.46 21.76 17.26
CA GLU A 938 -17.23 23.15 17.61
C GLU A 938 -16.51 23.93 16.50
N ALA A 939 -15.47 23.35 15.90
CA ALA A 939 -14.72 24.03 14.85
C ALA A 939 -15.59 24.33 13.61
N TYR A 940 -16.43 23.38 13.21
CA TYR A 940 -17.40 23.58 12.13
C TYR A 940 -18.50 24.56 12.51
N MET A 941 -18.92 24.62 13.77
CA MET A 941 -19.85 25.67 14.23
C MET A 941 -19.23 27.08 14.10
N VAL A 942 -17.96 27.23 14.45
CA VAL A 942 -17.22 28.50 14.32
C VAL A 942 -17.04 28.89 12.85
N GLN A 943 -16.83 27.93 11.95
CA GLN A 943 -16.71 28.15 10.50
C GLN A 943 -18.05 28.24 9.76
N ASP A 944 -19.18 28.21 10.48
CA ASP A 944 -20.52 28.27 9.89
C ASP A 944 -20.82 27.12 8.90
N ARG A 945 -20.39 25.91 9.25
CA ARG A 945 -20.58 24.66 8.50
C ARG A 945 -21.57 23.71 9.22
N PRO A 946 -22.88 23.99 9.18
CA PRO A 946 -23.86 23.31 10.04
C PRO A 946 -24.10 21.84 9.69
N ALA A 947 -23.88 21.41 8.45
CA ALA A 947 -24.06 20.01 8.06
C ALA A 947 -22.97 19.12 8.69
N GLU A 948 -21.71 19.51 8.52
CA GLU A 948 -20.55 18.80 9.07
C GLU A 948 -20.53 18.87 10.60
N MET A 949 -20.87 20.03 11.17
CA MET A 949 -21.05 20.17 12.62
C MET A 949 -22.07 19.15 13.16
N ARG A 950 -23.26 19.05 12.56
CA ARG A 950 -24.30 18.09 12.99
C ARG A 950 -23.81 16.65 12.91
N HIS A 951 -23.10 16.30 11.83
CA HIS A 951 -22.51 14.98 11.67
C HIS A 951 -21.58 14.65 12.83
N GLN A 952 -20.62 15.53 13.12
CA GLN A 952 -19.64 15.33 14.19
C GLN A 952 -20.29 15.32 15.57
N ALA A 953 -21.25 16.21 15.83
CA ALA A 953 -22.00 16.21 17.09
C ALA A 953 -22.76 14.90 17.30
N ALA A 954 -23.38 14.34 16.25
CA ALA A 954 -24.05 13.05 16.33
C ALA A 954 -23.07 11.90 16.64
N GLN A 955 -21.86 11.92 16.09
CA GLN A 955 -20.83 10.93 16.42
C GLN A 955 -20.37 11.05 17.87
N ALA A 956 -20.12 12.27 18.37
CA ALA A 956 -19.77 12.50 19.78
C ALA A 956 -20.86 11.98 20.74
N LEU A 957 -22.13 12.24 20.44
CA LEU A 957 -23.25 11.78 21.24
C LEU A 957 -23.47 10.26 21.16
N ARG A 958 -23.19 9.64 20.01
CA ARG A 958 -23.19 8.17 19.88
C ARG A 958 -22.14 7.56 20.80
N ARG A 959 -20.92 8.09 20.79
CA ARG A 959 -19.83 7.68 21.69
C ARG A 959 -20.18 7.88 23.17
N ALA A 960 -20.85 9.00 23.51
CA ALA A 960 -21.32 9.24 24.87
C ALA A 960 -22.30 8.16 25.36
N ARG A 961 -23.20 7.66 24.48
CA ARG A 961 -24.09 6.53 24.83
C ARG A 961 -23.34 5.21 25.04
N GLU A 962 -22.19 5.05 24.39
CA GLU A 962 -21.28 3.91 24.57
C GLU A 962 -20.35 4.05 25.80
N GLY A 963 -20.48 5.14 26.58
CA GLY A 963 -19.72 5.39 27.80
C GLY A 963 -18.52 6.32 27.64
N ASP A 964 -18.26 6.87 26.45
CA ASP A 964 -17.18 7.85 26.19
C ASP A 964 -17.76 9.27 26.27
N LEU A 965 -17.85 9.80 27.50
CA LEU A 965 -18.64 10.99 27.81
C LEU A 965 -17.92 12.34 27.55
N LEU A 966 -16.60 12.34 27.40
CA LEU A 966 -15.77 13.54 27.51
C LEU A 966 -16.11 14.63 26.47
N GLY A 967 -16.32 14.25 25.21
CA GLY A 967 -16.62 15.21 24.14
C GLY A 967 -18.10 15.58 23.97
N GLY A 968 -18.99 14.91 24.70
CA GLY A 968 -20.44 15.14 24.66
C GLY A 968 -20.85 16.58 24.97
N PRO A 969 -20.37 17.20 26.07
CA PRO A 969 -20.68 18.59 26.40
C PRO A 969 -20.28 19.59 25.32
N THR A 970 -19.08 19.45 24.73
CA THR A 970 -18.60 20.32 23.65
C THR A 970 -19.49 20.21 22.40
N ALA A 971 -19.88 18.99 22.01
CA ALA A 971 -20.81 18.78 20.91
C ALA A 971 -22.19 19.39 21.18
N LEU A 972 -22.69 19.30 22.42
CA LEU A 972 -23.98 19.86 22.81
C LEU A 972 -23.97 21.39 22.86
N ARG A 973 -22.87 22.01 23.27
CA ARG A 973 -22.68 23.47 23.15
C ARG A 973 -22.70 23.92 21.69
N ALA A 974 -22.01 23.19 20.80
CA ALA A 974 -22.06 23.47 19.36
C ALA A 974 -23.50 23.38 18.80
N LEU A 975 -24.27 22.37 19.22
CA LEU A 975 -25.69 22.24 18.85
C LEU A 975 -26.56 23.36 19.45
N ALA A 976 -26.28 23.81 20.68
CA ALA A 976 -26.98 24.93 21.29
C ALA A 976 -26.75 26.23 20.51
N LEU A 977 -25.50 26.53 20.15
CA LEU A 977 -25.16 27.69 19.32
C LEU A 977 -25.80 27.60 17.93
N ALA A 978 -25.84 26.41 17.33
CA ALA A 978 -26.50 26.19 16.04
C ALA A 978 -28.02 26.41 16.12
N ALA A 979 -28.66 25.96 17.20
CA ALA A 979 -30.07 26.22 17.46
C ALA A 979 -30.35 27.71 17.66
N ALA A 980 -29.50 28.42 18.39
CA ALA A 980 -29.62 29.87 18.58
C ALA A 980 -29.51 30.65 17.25
N ARG A 981 -28.74 30.13 16.28
CA ARG A 981 -28.67 30.69 14.90
C ARG A 981 -29.79 30.23 13.96
N GLY A 982 -30.73 29.41 14.43
CA GLY A 982 -31.83 28.91 13.60
C GLY A 982 -31.49 27.72 12.70
N TYR A 983 -30.33 27.08 12.85
CA TYR A 983 -29.96 25.90 12.06
C TYR A 983 -30.66 24.61 12.50
N LEU A 984 -31.30 24.61 13.67
CA LEU A 984 -31.96 23.45 14.27
C LEU A 984 -33.36 23.81 14.77
N LEU A 985 -34.29 22.86 14.67
CA LEU A 985 -35.68 23.03 15.13
C LEU A 985 -35.84 22.95 16.65
N ASN A 986 -34.97 22.18 17.33
CA ASN A 986 -35.04 22.07 18.79
C ASN A 986 -34.46 23.34 19.43
N PRO A 987 -35.03 23.81 20.55
CA PRO A 987 -34.59 25.01 21.23
C PRO A 987 -33.21 24.80 21.91
N PRO A 988 -32.35 25.84 21.99
CA PRO A 988 -30.97 25.71 22.49
C PRO A 988 -30.88 25.25 23.94
N GLU A 989 -31.87 25.58 24.77
CA GLU A 989 -31.97 25.21 26.19
C GLU A 989 -31.99 23.69 26.37
N ARG A 990 -32.58 22.96 25.41
CA ARG A 990 -32.59 21.49 25.42
C ARG A 990 -31.18 20.92 25.35
N TYR A 991 -30.33 21.49 24.49
CA TYR A 991 -28.95 21.03 24.32
C TYR A 991 -28.07 21.44 25.51
N LEU A 992 -28.25 22.65 26.02
CA LEU A 992 -27.55 23.12 27.23
C LEU A 992 -27.92 22.29 28.47
N ALA A 993 -29.21 21.94 28.64
CA ALA A 993 -29.64 21.07 29.73
C ALA A 993 -28.98 19.67 29.65
N GLN A 994 -28.85 19.11 28.45
CA GLN A 994 -28.12 17.85 28.24
C GLN A 994 -26.62 18.01 28.51
N ALA A 995 -26.00 19.13 28.09
CA ALA A 995 -24.59 19.40 28.35
C ALA A 995 -24.33 19.50 29.86
N GLN A 996 -25.23 20.16 30.59
CA GLN A 996 -25.17 20.27 32.04
C GLN A 996 -25.40 18.93 32.74
N ALA A 997 -26.29 18.07 32.22
CA ALA A 997 -26.49 16.73 32.75
C ALA A 997 -25.22 15.86 32.61
N LEU A 998 -24.53 15.93 31.47
CA LEU A 998 -23.25 15.24 31.27
C LEU A 998 -22.14 15.79 32.17
N ALA A 999 -22.07 17.12 32.35
CA ALA A 999 -21.12 17.73 33.27
C ALA A 999 -21.37 17.29 34.73
N ARG A 1000 -22.65 17.31 35.18
CA ARG A 1000 -23.04 16.86 36.53
C ARG A 1000 -22.74 15.39 36.75
N ARG A 1001 -23.01 14.52 35.77
CA ARG A 1001 -22.73 13.09 35.86
C ARG A 1001 -21.26 12.79 36.16
N ARG A 1002 -20.35 13.63 35.66
CA ARG A 1002 -18.91 13.51 35.90
C ARG A 1002 -18.42 14.35 37.09
N GLY A 1003 -19.23 15.26 37.62
CA GLY A 1003 -18.76 16.28 38.58
C GLY A 1003 -17.82 17.32 37.94
N SER A 1004 -17.89 17.50 36.62
CA SER A 1004 -16.96 18.35 35.86
C SER A 1004 -17.22 19.83 36.10
N LEU A 1005 -16.35 20.50 36.88
CA LEU A 1005 -16.50 21.92 37.19
C LEU A 1005 -16.17 22.81 36.00
N HIS A 1006 -15.12 22.46 35.24
CA HIS A 1006 -14.75 23.26 34.08
C HIS A 1006 -15.84 23.21 32.99
N GLU A 1007 -16.42 22.03 32.72
CA GLU A 1007 -17.54 21.92 31.77
C GLU A 1007 -18.78 22.68 32.25
N THR A 1008 -19.05 22.69 33.56
CA THR A 1008 -20.14 23.49 34.14
C THR A 1008 -19.91 24.99 33.91
N ALA A 1009 -18.68 25.48 34.09
CA ALA A 1009 -18.33 26.87 33.80
C ALA A 1009 -18.48 27.20 32.30
N LEU A 1010 -18.02 26.31 31.41
CA LEU A 1010 -18.15 26.47 29.96
C LEU A 1010 -19.60 26.41 29.46
N ASN A 1011 -20.45 25.58 30.08
CA ASN A 1011 -21.88 25.55 29.77
C ASN A 1011 -22.56 26.87 30.09
N ARG A 1012 -22.20 27.52 31.21
CA ARG A 1012 -22.71 28.85 31.58
C ARG A 1012 -22.24 29.93 30.62
N LEU A 1013 -20.96 29.91 30.24
CA LEU A 1013 -20.44 30.84 29.22
C LEU A 1013 -21.17 30.66 27.88
N CYS A 1014 -21.39 29.41 27.45
CA CYS A 1014 -22.17 29.12 26.25
C CYS A 1014 -23.64 29.55 26.35
N GLN A 1015 -24.25 29.48 27.54
CA GLN A 1015 -25.60 30.00 27.76
C GLN A 1015 -25.65 31.51 27.55
N ALA A 1016 -24.66 32.25 28.04
CA ALA A 1016 -24.55 33.68 27.76
C ALA A 1016 -24.38 33.97 26.26
N GLU A 1017 -23.58 33.18 25.54
CA GLU A 1017 -23.43 33.30 24.08
C GLU A 1017 -24.74 33.04 23.34
N VAL A 1018 -25.50 32.02 23.74
CA VAL A 1018 -26.82 31.71 23.18
C VAL A 1018 -27.79 32.87 23.37
N LEU A 1019 -27.89 33.43 24.58
CA LEU A 1019 -28.77 34.56 24.89
C LEU A 1019 -28.38 35.80 24.08
N ALA A 1020 -27.07 36.07 23.95
CA ALA A 1020 -26.56 37.16 23.13
C ALA A 1020 -26.94 36.98 21.64
N LEU A 1021 -26.88 35.76 21.10
CA LEU A 1021 -27.30 35.44 19.73
C LEU A 1021 -28.82 35.57 19.53
N GLN A 1022 -29.62 35.29 20.56
CA GLN A 1022 -31.08 35.47 20.56
C GLN A 1022 -31.51 36.93 20.77
N GLY A 1023 -30.58 37.84 21.10
CA GLY A 1023 -30.83 39.26 21.31
C GLY A 1023 -31.17 39.66 22.75
N ASP A 1024 -31.21 38.73 23.69
CA ASP A 1024 -31.48 38.99 25.11
C ASP A 1024 -30.19 39.40 25.84
N ARG A 1025 -29.75 40.64 25.59
CA ARG A 1025 -28.51 41.19 26.16
C ARG A 1025 -28.53 41.30 27.70
N PRO A 1026 -29.61 41.74 28.36
CA PRO A 1026 -29.67 41.78 29.82
C PRO A 1026 -29.46 40.40 30.44
N ALA A 1027 -30.16 39.37 29.95
CA ALA A 1027 -29.98 38.01 30.46
C ALA A 1027 -28.58 37.46 30.13
N ALA A 1028 -28.02 37.80 28.96
CA ALA A 1028 -26.65 37.43 28.62
C ALA A 1028 -25.63 38.04 29.61
N LEU A 1029 -25.77 39.31 30.00
CA LEU A 1029 -24.88 39.95 30.97
C LEU A 1029 -24.97 39.31 32.36
N GLU A 1030 -26.18 38.97 32.83
CA GLU A 1030 -26.38 38.24 34.08
C GLU A 1030 -25.67 36.88 34.06
N GLN A 1031 -25.79 36.13 32.95
CA GLN A 1031 -25.09 34.86 32.80
C GLN A 1031 -23.55 35.02 32.75
N LEU A 1032 -23.04 36.12 32.18
CA LEU A 1032 -21.59 36.41 32.18
C LEU A 1032 -21.08 36.72 33.58
N GLU A 1033 -21.84 37.48 34.38
CA GLU A 1033 -21.52 37.72 35.79
C GLU A 1033 -21.51 36.41 36.60
N ALA A 1034 -22.44 35.50 36.32
CA ALA A 1034 -22.50 34.18 36.96
C ALA A 1034 -21.41 33.20 36.48
N ALA A 1035 -20.86 33.39 35.28
CA ALA A 1035 -19.82 32.53 34.70
C ALA A 1035 -18.39 32.94 35.10
N GLU A 1036 -18.16 34.22 35.43
CA GLU A 1036 -16.82 34.76 35.72
C GLU A 1036 -16.17 34.18 36.99
N PRO A 1037 -16.84 34.09 38.17
CA PRO A 1037 -16.20 33.59 39.39
C PRO A 1037 -15.71 32.13 39.27
N PRO A 1038 -16.49 31.19 38.70
CA PRO A 1038 -16.00 29.84 38.43
C PRO A 1038 -14.77 29.81 37.52
N LEU A 1039 -14.77 30.55 36.40
CA LEU A 1039 -13.63 30.57 35.46
C LEU A 1039 -12.37 31.15 36.10
N ARG A 1040 -12.51 32.20 36.92
CA ARG A 1040 -11.39 32.80 37.67
C ARG A 1040 -10.83 31.85 38.72
N ARG A 1041 -11.69 31.16 39.47
CA ARG A 1041 -11.26 30.17 40.47
C ARG A 1041 -10.48 29.02 39.84
N LEU A 1042 -10.86 28.62 38.63
CA LEU A 1042 -10.24 27.54 37.88
C LEU A 1042 -8.96 27.96 37.12
N GLY A 1043 -8.59 29.26 37.13
CA GLY A 1043 -7.44 29.77 36.38
C GLY A 1043 -7.59 29.64 34.86
N MET A 1044 -8.81 29.81 34.34
CA MET A 1044 -9.13 29.65 32.91
C MET A 1044 -9.02 30.99 32.16
N ASP A 1045 -7.83 31.59 32.15
CA ASP A 1045 -7.61 32.99 31.72
C ASP A 1045 -8.00 33.28 30.26
N TRP A 1046 -7.76 32.32 29.36
CA TRP A 1046 -8.21 32.46 27.97
C TRP A 1046 -9.74 32.55 27.88
N HIS A 1047 -10.45 31.75 28.66
CA HIS A 1047 -11.92 31.77 28.70
C HIS A 1047 -12.45 33.03 29.38
N LEU A 1048 -11.77 33.54 30.40
CA LEU A 1048 -12.06 34.86 30.96
C LEU A 1048 -11.91 35.98 29.92
N THR A 1049 -10.89 35.89 29.06
CA THR A 1049 -10.71 36.84 27.96
C THR A 1049 -11.86 36.76 26.96
N GLN A 1050 -12.32 35.56 26.60
CA GLN A 1050 -13.50 35.39 25.73
C GLN A 1050 -14.78 35.93 26.38
N LEU A 1051 -14.97 35.68 27.67
CA LEU A 1051 -16.08 36.23 28.46
C LEU A 1051 -16.07 37.76 28.43
N GLN A 1052 -14.91 38.39 28.64
CA GLN A 1052 -14.76 39.84 28.57
C GLN A 1052 -15.07 40.39 27.18
N GLN A 1053 -14.58 39.74 26.13
CA GLN A 1053 -14.89 40.14 24.75
C GLN A 1053 -16.39 40.09 24.45
N LEU A 1054 -17.07 39.04 24.93
CA LEU A 1054 -18.53 38.93 24.78
C LEU A 1054 -19.27 39.99 25.60
N ARG A 1055 -18.82 40.26 26.84
CA ARG A 1055 -19.36 41.33 27.68
C ARG A 1055 -19.28 42.68 26.97
N THR A 1056 -18.12 43.03 26.40
CA THR A 1056 -17.94 44.27 25.64
C THR A 1056 -18.87 44.34 24.43
N ARG A 1057 -19.10 43.23 23.71
CA ARG A 1057 -20.07 43.20 22.59
C ARG A 1057 -21.51 43.44 23.05
N CYS A 1058 -21.91 42.85 24.17
CA CYS A 1058 -23.25 43.05 24.73
C CYS A 1058 -23.45 44.49 25.24
N GLN A 1059 -22.41 45.11 25.78
CA GLN A 1059 -22.44 46.50 26.28
C GLN A 1059 -22.35 47.54 25.15
N GLY A 1060 -21.40 47.40 24.22
CA GLY A 1060 -21.10 48.41 23.20
C GLY A 1060 -22.16 48.60 22.11
N GLN A 1061 -23.09 47.66 21.94
CA GLN A 1061 -24.24 47.83 21.03
C GLN A 1061 -25.47 48.46 21.72
N ALA A 1062 -25.41 48.75 23.02
CA ALA A 1062 -26.46 49.50 23.72
C ALA A 1062 -26.32 51.02 23.52
N GLU A 1063 -25.13 51.53 23.18
CA GLU A 1063 -24.87 52.96 23.00
C GLU A 1063 -25.19 53.49 21.59
N GLY A 1064 -25.47 52.62 20.62
CA GLY A 1064 -25.78 52.99 19.22
C GLY A 1064 -27.27 53.05 18.85
N ALA A 1065 -28.17 52.85 19.83
CA ALA A 1065 -29.63 52.83 19.61
C ALA A 1065 -30.38 53.71 20.63
N GLY A 1066 -29.73 54.77 21.11
CA GLY A 1066 -30.33 55.84 21.92
C GLY A 1066 -30.77 57.01 21.06
#